data_AF-A0A9E0N743-F1
#
_entry.id   AF-A0A9E0N743-F1
#
_cell.length_a   1.000
_cell.length_b   1.000
_cell.length_c   1.000
_cell.angle_alpha   90.00
_cell.angle_beta   90.00
_cell.angle_gamma   90.00
#
_symmetry.space_group_name_H-M   'P 1'
#
loop_
_entity.id
_entity.type
_entity.pdbx_description
1 polymer ?
#
loop_
_entity_poly.entity_id
_entity_poly.type
_entity_poly.pdbx_seq_one_letter_code
_entity_poly.pdbx_strand_id
1 'polypeptide(L)'
;MVAAPTPGGEGESRPIIVCVDDEPLNLELFQRALGRRYQVLTAGNGAEALALVREHPAAVVVTDLRMPGLDGAGLLGLVAELRPTTRRVVVTGYPEADHLAGALAAGKLHYILTKPWRSQDLVPLIDQLVDGHRLELANQQLAAELRSARERGVAPPASAGESADGGASFRDPLTGLYTHRAFQERLQEEVARAVRHSQPLALLFADVDGFAAINHELGFQVGDEALRRIGRILSDLDSPGRVRSSDIVGRYSGEEFVVLLPETTKSGALTKAIRLRDAVEQAEMPGGKRLTISVGVAALPDDATSPDGLISCAESALKGAKRSGSGRVHFFDTYDAQPGRSDNRQPQSIQPVAMPQVELDRFRPYHERIPEVVAILQRDRSISCLLVDLTRLRRLEHELGLSHHAEVYDRAGAVLDELRGSLLRAGDLVCRTTEGDSFLVVLAPRDGANRDDLKRLGRAVEEAVESALASAVRDLLKDQPRIVVGTARVLGNTMIRPERLIARLVSEAVESARLARERASQRDKALLQDIILGDGLSTVFQPIVHLETGDTFGFEALTRGPRQTAMESPATLFSVADEVDLTFELDRACFRGALRSAIGVEPVHRLFVNLLPRSFYDSAFIEIEVGHLLEAAALTPANIVFEITERLAIENFTTFRRALAAYAAMGFGVAIDDVGTRHSNLETVMALRPDFIKLSDVLTRGVARSTVKREMLRSLGRIGEAIDAVIVAEGIETPDDLLCLRDLGVRYGQGFFIARPGAPFPTVRASVLQTIRIGAASVAPPSSAEFEEDGDLREAPPAERPFPIGSSEVALPGHDLADADDNEFAEEVETADSALAYGRRHPRGSAPPGQSQPIPRTNTGQWTPLRLDDEPAGPGGAAPAPSEVPLIDSLIELRAEPTSEKEPAAPGERRRDGLN
;
A
#
# COMPACT_ATOMS: atom_id res chain seq x y z
N MET A 1 -43.64 30.37 12.34
CA MET A 1 -43.62 31.01 11.02
C MET A 1 -42.43 31.94 10.95
N VAL A 2 -41.44 31.61 10.12
CA VAL A 2 -40.43 32.54 9.59
C VAL A 2 -40.38 32.22 8.10
N ALA A 3 -40.38 33.25 7.24
CA ALA A 3 -40.55 33.05 5.80
C ALA A 3 -39.27 32.53 5.13
N ALA A 4 -39.42 31.70 4.10
CA ALA A 4 -38.34 31.40 3.17
C ALA A 4 -38.00 32.66 2.33
N PRO A 5 -36.72 32.91 2.02
CA PRO A 5 -36.32 34.05 1.20
C PRO A 5 -36.75 33.86 -0.25
N THR A 6 -37.43 34.85 -0.82
CA THR A 6 -37.72 34.93 -2.26
C THR A 6 -36.48 35.25 -3.08
N PRO A 7 -36.28 34.65 -4.28
CA PRO A 7 -35.16 34.96 -5.15
C PRO A 7 -35.42 36.24 -5.97
N GLY A 8 -34.48 37.19 -5.91
CA GLY A 8 -34.47 38.40 -6.74
C GLY A 8 -34.09 39.66 -5.96
N GLY A 9 -32.94 40.25 -6.29
CA GLY A 9 -32.39 41.41 -5.58
C GLY A 9 -31.10 41.96 -6.20
N GLU A 10 -31.22 42.46 -7.43
CA GLU A 10 -30.38 43.51 -8.07
C GLU A 10 -28.85 43.51 -7.84
N GLY A 11 -28.07 43.22 -8.89
CA GLY A 11 -26.64 43.59 -8.90
C GLY A 11 -25.78 42.88 -9.94
N GLU A 12 -25.70 41.54 -9.87
CA GLU A 12 -24.75 40.78 -10.70
C GLU A 12 -25.11 40.76 -12.19
N SER A 13 -24.18 41.24 -13.03
CA SER A 13 -24.18 40.94 -14.45
C SER A 13 -23.98 39.44 -14.67
N ARG A 14 -24.73 38.86 -15.62
CA ARG A 14 -24.55 37.44 -15.97
C ARG A 14 -23.11 37.20 -16.45
N PRO A 15 -22.43 36.12 -16.01
CA PRO A 15 -21.09 35.82 -16.49
C PRO A 15 -21.06 35.75 -18.02
N ILE A 16 -20.05 36.40 -18.60
CA ILE A 16 -19.89 36.49 -20.05
C ILE A 16 -19.17 35.24 -20.54
N ILE A 17 -19.68 34.65 -21.62
CA ILE A 17 -19.07 33.52 -22.31
C ILE A 17 -18.93 33.88 -23.78
N VAL A 18 -17.76 33.64 -24.36
CA VAL A 18 -17.52 33.83 -25.80
C VAL A 18 -17.51 32.46 -26.45
N CYS A 19 -18.43 32.23 -27.37
CA CYS A 19 -18.52 31.01 -28.18
C CYS A 19 -18.10 31.31 -29.62
N VAL A 20 -17.22 30.48 -30.18
CA VAL A 20 -16.61 30.69 -31.49
C VAL A 20 -16.72 29.43 -32.33
N ASP A 21 -17.30 29.54 -33.51
CA ASP A 21 -17.51 28.45 -34.47
C ASP A 21 -17.81 29.14 -35.81
N ASP A 22 -17.21 28.70 -36.92
CA ASP A 22 -17.41 29.33 -38.22
C ASP A 22 -18.74 28.92 -38.89
N GLU A 23 -19.41 27.90 -38.36
CA GLU A 23 -20.76 27.51 -38.76
C GLU A 23 -21.83 28.21 -37.89
N PRO A 24 -22.68 29.10 -38.45
CA PRO A 24 -23.68 29.85 -37.67
C PRO A 24 -24.67 29.00 -36.88
N LEU A 25 -24.94 27.76 -37.33
CA LEU A 25 -25.82 26.82 -36.64
C LEU A 25 -25.26 26.40 -35.28
N ASN A 26 -23.93 26.24 -35.16
CA ASN A 26 -23.28 25.89 -33.90
C ASN A 26 -23.35 27.07 -32.92
N LEU A 27 -23.18 28.31 -33.41
CA LEU A 27 -23.37 29.53 -32.62
C LEU A 27 -24.82 29.65 -32.10
N GLU A 28 -25.84 29.37 -32.92
CA GLU A 28 -27.24 29.31 -32.46
C GLU A 28 -27.46 28.24 -31.39
N LEU A 29 -26.84 27.06 -31.53
CA LEU A 29 -26.92 25.98 -30.53
C LEU A 29 -26.26 26.38 -29.20
N PHE A 30 -25.11 27.04 -29.22
CA PHE A 30 -24.49 27.62 -28.02
C PHE A 30 -25.39 28.68 -27.38
N GLN A 31 -25.93 29.62 -28.16
CA GLN A 31 -26.84 30.66 -27.67
C GLN A 31 -28.09 30.06 -27.01
N ARG A 32 -28.66 29.02 -27.62
CA ARG A 32 -29.87 28.31 -27.14
C ARG A 32 -29.62 27.48 -25.89
N ALA A 33 -28.45 26.86 -25.76
CA ALA A 33 -28.08 26.06 -24.59
C ALA A 33 -27.69 26.92 -23.38
N LEU A 34 -26.83 27.94 -23.59
CA LEU A 34 -26.17 28.68 -22.52
C LEU A 34 -26.84 30.03 -22.20
N GLY A 35 -27.48 30.69 -23.18
CA GLY A 35 -28.03 32.06 -23.04
C GLY A 35 -29.18 32.23 -22.03
N ARG A 36 -29.73 31.11 -21.52
CA ARG A 36 -30.66 31.16 -20.37
C ARG A 36 -29.97 31.53 -19.06
N ARG A 37 -28.70 31.14 -18.89
CA ARG A 37 -27.90 31.33 -17.67
C ARG A 37 -26.86 32.44 -17.82
N TYR A 38 -26.22 32.51 -18.98
CA TYR A 38 -25.05 33.34 -19.23
C TYR A 38 -25.33 34.48 -20.21
N GLN A 39 -24.45 35.49 -20.24
CA GLN A 39 -24.38 36.43 -21.35
C GLN A 39 -23.46 35.84 -22.41
N VAL A 40 -24.06 35.08 -23.34
CA VAL A 40 -23.33 34.46 -24.44
C VAL A 40 -23.13 35.49 -25.55
N LEU A 41 -21.87 35.68 -25.92
CA LEU A 41 -21.41 36.44 -27.09
C LEU A 41 -20.91 35.42 -28.11
N THR A 42 -21.16 35.68 -29.39
CA THR A 42 -20.84 34.75 -30.49
C THR A 42 -19.93 35.43 -31.50
N ALA A 43 -18.97 34.67 -32.06
CA ALA A 43 -18.06 35.13 -33.11
C ALA A 43 -17.87 34.04 -34.16
N GLY A 44 -17.80 34.42 -35.43
CA GLY A 44 -17.62 33.50 -36.56
C GLY A 44 -16.17 33.19 -36.91
N ASN A 45 -15.20 33.76 -36.18
CA ASN A 45 -13.76 33.59 -36.39
C ASN A 45 -12.94 34.04 -35.17
N GLY A 46 -11.68 33.59 -35.10
CA GLY A 46 -10.80 33.91 -33.97
C GLY A 46 -10.42 35.40 -33.82
N ALA A 47 -10.41 36.19 -34.89
CA ALA A 47 -10.06 37.61 -34.79
C ALA A 47 -11.18 38.44 -34.13
N GLU A 48 -12.43 38.17 -34.50
CA GLU A 48 -13.64 38.71 -33.86
C GLU A 48 -13.74 38.26 -32.41
N ALA A 49 -13.50 36.97 -32.12
CA ALA A 49 -13.48 36.44 -30.77
C ALA A 49 -12.42 37.13 -29.87
N LEU A 50 -11.23 37.38 -30.40
CA LEU A 50 -10.16 38.05 -29.65
C LEU A 50 -10.50 39.53 -29.38
N ALA A 51 -11.26 40.20 -30.25
CA ALA A 51 -11.80 41.54 -29.97
C ALA A 51 -12.83 41.51 -28.83
N LEU A 52 -13.80 40.58 -28.86
CA LEU A 52 -14.77 40.41 -27.78
C LEU A 52 -14.10 40.09 -26.44
N VAL A 53 -13.06 39.25 -26.42
CA VAL A 53 -12.30 38.94 -25.20
C VAL A 53 -11.45 40.12 -24.71
N ARG A 54 -11.04 41.06 -25.59
CA ARG A 54 -10.41 42.33 -25.14
C ARG A 54 -11.43 43.23 -24.46
N GLU A 55 -12.60 43.40 -25.05
CA GLU A 55 -13.63 44.35 -24.57
C GLU A 55 -14.43 43.83 -23.37
N HIS A 56 -14.63 42.51 -23.24
CA HIS A 56 -15.52 41.93 -22.23
C HIS A 56 -14.83 40.89 -21.33
N PRO A 57 -15.01 40.94 -19.99
CA PRO A 57 -14.45 39.96 -19.05
C PRO A 57 -15.16 38.59 -19.18
N ALA A 58 -14.78 37.83 -20.20
CA ALA A 58 -15.26 36.48 -20.42
C ALA A 58 -14.73 35.52 -19.34
N ALA A 59 -15.63 34.81 -18.67
CA ALA A 59 -15.31 33.77 -17.71
C ALA A 59 -14.83 32.50 -18.41
N VAL A 60 -15.44 32.18 -19.56
CA VAL A 60 -15.10 31.04 -20.41
C VAL A 60 -15.07 31.47 -21.88
N VAL A 61 -14.08 30.97 -22.63
CA VAL A 61 -14.05 30.99 -24.10
C VAL A 61 -14.15 29.55 -24.59
N VAL A 62 -15.10 29.30 -25.49
CA VAL A 62 -15.36 28.01 -26.14
C VAL A 62 -15.16 28.20 -27.65
N THR A 63 -14.31 27.40 -28.28
CA THR A 63 -14.00 27.54 -29.71
C THR A 63 -13.96 26.20 -30.43
N ASP A 64 -14.44 26.12 -31.67
CA ASP A 64 -14.02 25.02 -32.56
C ASP A 64 -12.50 25.10 -32.81
N LEU A 65 -11.90 23.94 -33.08
CA LEU A 65 -10.48 23.80 -33.40
C LEU A 65 -10.10 24.32 -34.80
N ARG A 66 -10.89 24.03 -35.85
CA ARG A 66 -10.52 24.26 -37.26
C ARG A 66 -11.35 25.38 -37.90
N MET A 67 -11.08 26.64 -37.52
CA MET A 67 -11.72 27.82 -38.10
C MET A 67 -10.84 28.53 -39.15
N PRO A 68 -11.41 29.32 -40.09
CA PRO A 68 -10.64 30.10 -41.04
C PRO A 68 -9.78 31.20 -40.40
N GLY A 69 -8.49 31.26 -40.78
CA GLY A 69 -7.55 32.31 -40.34
C GLY A 69 -6.85 31.94 -39.03
N LEU A 70 -7.38 32.41 -37.90
CA LEU A 70 -6.87 32.07 -36.57
C LEU A 70 -7.65 30.86 -36.03
N ASP A 71 -6.95 29.76 -35.82
CA ASP A 71 -7.51 28.49 -35.35
C ASP A 71 -7.85 28.51 -33.85
N GLY A 72 -8.57 27.49 -33.38
CA GLY A 72 -9.02 27.42 -31.99
C GLY A 72 -7.87 27.30 -30.99
N ALA A 73 -6.79 26.59 -31.34
CA ALA A 73 -5.64 26.43 -30.46
C ALA A 73 -4.82 27.73 -30.36
N GLY A 74 -4.54 28.40 -31.48
CA GLY A 74 -3.88 29.70 -31.52
C GLY A 74 -4.68 30.79 -30.81
N LEU A 75 -6.00 30.84 -31.02
CA LEU A 75 -6.90 31.74 -30.31
C LEU A 75 -6.79 31.58 -28.79
N LEU A 76 -6.93 30.35 -28.27
CA LEU A 76 -6.87 30.12 -26.83
C LEU A 76 -5.47 30.34 -26.24
N GLY A 77 -4.40 30.15 -27.03
CA GLY A 77 -3.05 30.58 -26.66
C GLY A 77 -2.97 32.09 -26.41
N LEU A 78 -3.47 32.90 -27.35
CA LEU A 78 -3.51 34.37 -27.21
C LEU A 78 -4.45 34.83 -26.08
N VAL A 79 -5.55 34.11 -25.82
CA VAL A 79 -6.43 34.35 -24.68
C VAL A 79 -5.72 34.04 -23.35
N ALA A 80 -4.89 32.99 -23.29
CA ALA A 80 -4.13 32.64 -22.09
C ALA A 80 -3.12 33.72 -21.70
N GLU A 81 -2.49 34.38 -22.67
CA GLU A 81 -1.56 35.50 -22.45
C GLU A 81 -2.30 36.80 -22.11
N LEU A 82 -3.41 37.08 -22.81
CA LEU A 82 -4.21 38.29 -22.61
C LEU A 82 -5.00 38.31 -21.29
N ARG A 83 -5.58 37.16 -20.90
CA ARG A 83 -6.34 36.96 -19.64
C ARG A 83 -6.12 35.55 -19.08
N PRO A 84 -5.05 35.35 -18.28
CA PRO A 84 -4.71 34.04 -17.73
C PRO A 84 -5.83 33.32 -16.98
N THR A 85 -6.70 34.05 -16.27
CA THR A 85 -7.79 33.51 -15.45
C THR A 85 -9.03 33.07 -16.24
N THR A 86 -9.21 33.56 -17.48
CA THR A 86 -10.33 33.14 -18.35
C THR A 86 -10.18 31.66 -18.71
N ARG A 87 -11.22 30.86 -18.51
CA ARG A 87 -11.18 29.42 -18.79
C ARG A 87 -11.34 29.14 -20.29
N ARG A 88 -10.68 28.08 -20.79
CA ARG A 88 -10.35 27.92 -22.22
C ARG A 88 -10.72 26.52 -22.72
N VAL A 89 -11.71 26.42 -23.60
CA VAL A 89 -12.28 25.14 -24.05
C VAL A 89 -12.17 25.01 -25.57
N VAL A 90 -11.51 23.95 -26.04
CA VAL A 90 -11.54 23.53 -27.45
C VAL A 90 -12.72 22.58 -27.67
N VAL A 91 -13.38 22.70 -28.81
CA VAL A 91 -14.34 21.74 -29.34
C VAL A 91 -13.75 21.11 -30.61
N THR A 92 -13.72 19.78 -30.73
CA THR A 92 -13.12 19.07 -31.88
C THR A 92 -13.93 17.84 -32.30
N GLY A 93 -14.08 17.64 -33.62
CA GLY A 93 -14.68 16.42 -34.19
C GLY A 93 -13.68 15.31 -34.50
N TYR A 94 -12.38 15.52 -34.28
CA TYR A 94 -11.32 14.58 -34.65
C TYR A 94 -10.38 14.29 -33.46
N PRO A 95 -10.13 13.00 -33.12
CA PRO A 95 -9.30 12.60 -31.97
C PRO A 95 -7.79 12.64 -32.28
N GLU A 96 -7.30 13.76 -32.80
CA GLU A 96 -5.87 14.04 -33.02
C GLU A 96 -5.21 14.44 -31.68
N ALA A 97 -5.00 13.45 -30.81
CA ALA A 97 -4.75 13.67 -29.38
C ALA A 97 -3.44 14.40 -29.04
N ASP A 98 -2.33 14.08 -29.72
CA ASP A 98 -0.98 14.44 -29.25
C ASP A 98 -0.72 15.95 -29.19
N HIS A 99 -1.18 16.70 -30.21
CA HIS A 99 -1.01 18.15 -30.27
C HIS A 99 -1.86 18.90 -29.22
N LEU A 100 -3.07 18.39 -28.92
CA LEU A 100 -3.94 18.99 -27.90
C LEU A 100 -3.48 18.63 -26.48
N ALA A 101 -2.97 17.42 -26.27
CA ALA A 101 -2.42 16.99 -24.98
C ALA A 101 -1.24 17.88 -24.53
N GLY A 102 -0.35 18.25 -25.45
CA GLY A 102 0.73 19.20 -25.16
C GLY A 102 0.24 20.59 -24.74
N ALA A 103 -0.79 21.12 -25.42
CA ALA A 103 -1.38 22.42 -25.09
C ALA A 103 -2.17 22.41 -23.76
N LEU A 104 -2.76 21.28 -23.39
CA LEU A 104 -3.40 21.07 -22.09
C LEU A 104 -2.36 20.95 -20.96
N ALA A 105 -1.30 20.16 -21.16
CA ALA A 105 -0.21 20.00 -20.20
C ALA A 105 0.57 21.32 -19.95
N ALA A 106 0.67 22.17 -20.97
CA ALA A 106 1.24 23.52 -20.85
C ALA A 106 0.29 24.57 -20.25
N GLY A 107 -0.89 24.18 -19.75
CA GLY A 107 -1.88 25.09 -19.14
C GLY A 107 -2.53 26.09 -20.11
N LYS A 108 -2.24 26.00 -21.42
CA LYS A 108 -2.83 26.90 -22.44
C LYS A 108 -4.30 26.56 -22.70
N LEU A 109 -4.70 25.30 -22.51
CA LEU A 109 -6.10 24.85 -22.52
C LEU A 109 -6.56 24.43 -21.11
N HIS A 110 -7.88 24.43 -20.88
CA HIS A 110 -8.49 23.91 -19.65
C HIS A 110 -9.36 22.66 -19.90
N TYR A 111 -9.98 22.54 -21.08
CA TYR A 111 -10.83 21.40 -21.42
C TYR A 111 -10.89 21.16 -22.94
N ILE A 112 -11.18 19.92 -23.33
CA ILE A 112 -11.40 19.49 -24.71
C ILE A 112 -12.76 18.79 -24.78
N LEU A 113 -13.68 19.31 -25.58
CA LEU A 113 -15.02 18.79 -25.82
C LEU A 113 -15.09 18.14 -27.19
N THR A 114 -15.71 16.96 -27.31
CA THR A 114 -15.82 16.26 -28.60
C THR A 114 -17.13 16.59 -29.33
N LYS A 115 -17.07 16.77 -30.66
CA LYS A 115 -18.25 16.86 -31.52
C LYS A 115 -18.76 15.44 -31.85
N PRO A 116 -20.08 15.16 -31.80
CA PRO A 116 -21.18 16.04 -31.43
C PRO A 116 -21.44 16.09 -29.92
N TRP A 117 -21.60 17.30 -29.37
CA TRP A 117 -21.91 17.54 -27.96
C TRP A 117 -23.42 17.69 -27.74
N ARG A 118 -23.96 17.23 -26.60
CA ARG A 118 -25.36 17.46 -26.24
C ARG A 118 -25.46 18.61 -25.24
N SER A 119 -26.59 19.33 -25.23
CA SER A 119 -26.83 20.40 -24.27
C SER A 119 -26.87 19.92 -22.81
N GLN A 120 -27.05 18.61 -22.57
CA GLN A 120 -27.01 17.99 -21.25
C GLN A 120 -25.58 17.87 -20.71
N ASP A 121 -24.57 17.78 -21.58
CA ASP A 121 -23.16 17.60 -21.21
C ASP A 121 -22.43 18.96 -21.20
N LEU A 122 -22.77 19.83 -22.15
CA LEU A 122 -22.21 21.18 -22.28
C LEU A 122 -22.56 22.08 -21.09
N VAL A 123 -23.82 22.08 -20.62
CA VAL A 123 -24.24 23.02 -19.58
C VAL A 123 -23.51 22.78 -18.25
N PRO A 124 -23.45 21.55 -17.68
CA PRO A 124 -22.73 21.29 -16.44
C PRO A 124 -21.22 21.56 -16.52
N LEU A 125 -20.59 21.24 -17.67
CA LEU A 125 -19.17 21.56 -17.91
C LEU A 125 -18.93 23.08 -17.84
N ILE A 126 -19.80 23.86 -18.47
CA ILE A 126 -19.70 25.32 -18.48
C ILE A 126 -20.03 25.92 -17.10
N ASP A 127 -21.02 25.36 -16.38
CA ASP A 127 -21.32 25.74 -14.99
C ASP A 127 -20.04 25.61 -14.12
N GLN A 128 -19.41 24.42 -14.15
CA GLN A 128 -18.18 24.12 -13.40
C GLN A 128 -17.01 25.07 -13.74
N LEU A 129 -16.84 25.41 -15.02
CA LEU A 129 -15.77 26.31 -15.46
C LEU A 129 -16.03 27.78 -15.07
N VAL A 130 -17.28 28.25 -15.10
CA VAL A 130 -17.65 29.60 -14.65
C VAL A 130 -17.47 29.76 -13.14
N ASP A 131 -17.90 28.79 -12.34
CA ASP A 131 -17.75 28.88 -10.89
C ASP A 131 -16.28 28.70 -10.45
N GLY A 132 -15.49 27.91 -11.19
CA GLY A 132 -14.03 27.86 -11.04
C GLY A 132 -13.36 29.21 -11.31
N HIS A 133 -13.77 29.94 -12.36
CA HIS A 133 -13.29 31.29 -12.66
C HIS A 133 -13.67 32.31 -11.57
N ARG A 134 -14.92 32.25 -11.07
CA ARG A 134 -15.40 33.12 -9.99
C ARG A 134 -14.62 32.95 -8.70
N LEU A 135 -14.38 31.70 -8.29
CA LEU A 135 -13.61 31.39 -7.07
C LEU A 135 -12.15 31.86 -7.18
N GLU A 136 -11.55 31.71 -8.37
CA GLU A 136 -10.20 32.19 -8.65
C GLU A 136 -10.08 33.72 -8.55
N LEU A 137 -11.03 34.48 -9.12
CA LEU A 137 -11.07 35.93 -8.97
C LEU A 137 -11.31 36.38 -7.52
N ALA A 138 -12.22 35.73 -6.80
CA ALA A 138 -12.49 36.05 -5.39
C ALA A 138 -11.24 35.83 -4.51
N ASN A 139 -10.51 34.73 -4.73
CA ASN A 139 -9.25 34.45 -4.04
C ASN A 139 -8.16 35.51 -4.37
N GLN A 140 -8.06 35.95 -5.63
CA GLN A 140 -7.12 37.01 -6.03
C GLN A 140 -7.44 38.37 -5.39
N GLN A 141 -8.73 38.71 -5.28
CA GLN A 141 -9.20 39.92 -4.59
C GLN A 141 -8.88 39.86 -3.09
N LEU A 142 -9.26 38.78 -2.40
CA LEU A 142 -8.99 38.60 -0.96
C LEU A 142 -7.48 38.63 -0.66
N ALA A 143 -6.66 38.00 -1.51
CA ALA A 143 -5.19 38.06 -1.39
C ALA A 143 -4.63 39.49 -1.60
N ALA A 144 -5.27 40.32 -2.44
CA ALA A 144 -4.90 41.73 -2.58
C ALA A 144 -5.28 42.54 -1.33
N GLU A 145 -6.50 42.38 -0.81
CA GLU A 145 -6.96 43.06 0.40
C GLU A 145 -6.09 42.71 1.62
N LEU A 146 -5.69 41.45 1.78
CA LEU A 146 -4.81 40.99 2.86
C LEU A 146 -3.39 41.58 2.76
N ARG A 147 -2.84 41.74 1.54
CA ARG A 147 -1.56 42.44 1.33
C ARG A 147 -1.69 43.92 1.73
N SER A 148 -2.70 44.61 1.21
CA SER A 148 -2.96 46.02 1.55
C SER A 148 -3.42 46.23 3.00
N ALA A 149 -3.84 45.20 3.73
CA ALA A 149 -4.06 45.25 5.18
C ALA A 149 -2.73 45.17 5.96
N ARG A 150 -1.83 44.25 5.57
CA ARG A 150 -0.46 44.16 6.14
C ARG A 150 0.34 45.45 5.95
N GLU A 151 0.28 46.05 4.76
CA GLU A 151 0.95 47.32 4.43
C GLU A 151 0.47 48.51 5.27
N ARG A 152 -0.74 48.44 5.84
CA ARG A 152 -1.32 49.48 6.73
C ARG A 152 -0.99 49.27 8.22
N GLY A 153 -0.17 48.28 8.58
CA GLY A 153 0.41 48.14 9.92
C GLY A 153 -0.58 47.81 11.06
N VAL A 154 -1.78 47.34 10.74
CA VAL A 154 -2.79 46.97 11.75
C VAL A 154 -2.47 45.60 12.33
N ALA A 155 -1.99 45.55 13.57
CA ALA A 155 -1.74 44.31 14.29
C ALA A 155 -3.07 43.62 14.72
N PRO A 156 -3.22 42.30 14.53
CA PRO A 156 -4.45 41.58 14.88
C PRO A 156 -4.57 41.34 16.40
N PRO A 157 -5.79 41.27 16.97
CA PRO A 157 -6.00 40.96 18.38
C PRO A 157 -5.78 39.48 18.68
N ALA A 158 -5.13 39.18 19.82
CA ALA A 158 -4.83 37.82 20.24
C ALA A 158 -6.05 37.09 20.83
N SER A 159 -6.93 36.55 19.98
CA SER A 159 -7.97 35.55 20.37
C SER A 159 -8.67 34.88 19.17
N ALA A 160 -7.93 34.52 18.12
CA ALA A 160 -8.39 33.60 17.07
C ALA A 160 -7.26 32.65 16.68
N GLY A 161 -7.52 31.34 16.71
CA GLY A 161 -6.66 30.37 16.03
C GLY A 161 -6.85 30.48 14.52
N GLU A 162 -5.79 30.26 13.76
CA GLU A 162 -5.79 30.54 12.32
C GLU A 162 -6.67 29.54 11.54
N SER A 163 -7.54 30.07 10.68
CA SER A 163 -8.34 29.30 9.72
C SER A 163 -8.59 30.21 8.51
N ALA A 164 -7.56 30.38 7.69
CA ALA A 164 -7.53 31.29 6.56
C ALA A 164 -7.38 30.53 5.24
N ASP A 165 -8.45 29.85 4.83
CA ASP A 165 -8.55 29.19 3.52
C ASP A 165 -9.98 29.37 2.96
N GLY A 166 -10.11 29.34 1.62
CA GLY A 166 -11.14 30.03 0.86
C GLY A 166 -12.57 29.49 0.97
N GLY A 167 -13.55 30.40 0.89
CA GLY A 167 -14.96 30.09 1.12
C GLY A 167 -15.56 29.07 0.15
N ALA A 168 -15.79 27.85 0.64
CA ALA A 168 -16.85 26.98 0.13
C ALA A 168 -18.13 27.20 0.96
N SER A 169 -19.30 26.79 0.45
CA SER A 169 -20.51 26.72 1.29
C SER A 169 -20.26 25.77 2.46
N PHE A 170 -20.52 26.22 3.69
CA PHE A 170 -20.50 25.35 4.88
C PHE A 170 -21.60 24.27 4.86
N ARG A 171 -22.52 24.30 3.88
CA ARG A 171 -23.67 23.41 3.75
C ARG A 171 -23.79 22.84 2.34
N ASP A 172 -23.92 21.52 2.22
CA ASP A 172 -24.21 20.84 0.97
C ASP A 172 -25.59 21.25 0.45
N PRO A 173 -25.73 21.75 -0.79
CA PRO A 173 -26.98 22.33 -1.28
C PRO A 173 -28.07 21.28 -1.54
N LEU A 174 -27.72 19.99 -1.62
CA LEU A 174 -28.69 18.91 -1.81
C LEU A 174 -29.34 18.51 -0.48
N THR A 175 -28.52 18.23 0.54
CA THR A 175 -28.92 17.56 1.79
C THR A 175 -29.00 18.49 3.01
N GLY A 176 -28.31 19.64 2.98
CA GLY A 176 -28.21 20.55 4.12
C GLY A 176 -27.20 20.14 5.20
N LEU A 177 -26.37 19.12 4.95
CA LEU A 177 -25.30 18.68 5.85
C LEU A 177 -24.03 19.53 5.71
N TYR A 178 -23.02 19.34 6.55
CA TYR A 178 -21.69 19.95 6.31
C TYR A 178 -21.11 19.47 4.96
N THR A 179 -20.47 20.37 4.20
CA THR A 179 -19.66 19.97 3.04
C THR A 179 -18.35 19.31 3.49
N HIS A 180 -17.73 18.51 2.61
CA HIS A 180 -16.38 17.94 2.81
C HIS A 180 -15.40 18.94 3.46
N ARG A 181 -15.26 20.14 2.90
CA ARG A 181 -14.37 21.20 3.41
C ARG A 181 -14.72 21.63 4.83
N ALA A 182 -15.99 21.98 5.06
CA ALA A 182 -16.46 22.42 6.37
C ALA A 182 -16.48 21.30 7.42
N PHE A 183 -16.44 20.04 6.99
CA PHE A 183 -16.25 18.88 7.85
C PHE A 183 -14.77 18.68 8.21
N GLN A 184 -13.84 18.79 7.25
CA GLN A 184 -12.39 18.75 7.47
C GLN A 184 -11.96 19.80 8.52
N GLU A 185 -12.42 21.05 8.37
CA GLU A 185 -12.17 22.14 9.31
C GLU A 185 -12.63 21.80 10.74
N ARG A 186 -13.84 21.26 10.89
CA ARG A 186 -14.38 20.84 12.20
C ARG A 186 -13.73 19.58 12.78
N LEU A 187 -13.25 18.68 11.93
CA LEU A 187 -12.47 17.53 12.37
C LEU A 187 -11.14 18.00 12.98
N GLN A 188 -10.43 18.92 12.34
CA GLN A 188 -9.17 19.45 12.87
C GLN A 188 -9.35 20.13 14.23
N GLU A 189 -10.39 20.96 14.40
CA GLU A 189 -10.77 21.57 15.69
C GLU A 189 -11.02 20.51 16.78
N GLU A 190 -11.93 19.57 16.54
CA GLU A 190 -12.34 18.60 17.56
C GLU A 190 -11.26 17.55 17.85
N VAL A 191 -10.40 17.19 16.88
CA VAL A 191 -9.21 16.35 17.13
C VAL A 191 -8.22 17.08 18.04
N ALA A 192 -7.91 18.35 17.76
CA ALA A 192 -7.01 19.13 18.61
C ALA A 192 -7.57 19.30 20.03
N ARG A 193 -8.89 19.47 20.17
CA ARG A 193 -9.61 19.49 21.46
C ARG A 193 -9.55 18.15 22.17
N ALA A 194 -9.86 17.05 21.48
CA ALA A 194 -9.86 15.69 22.02
C ALA A 194 -8.49 15.29 22.58
N VAL A 195 -7.42 15.54 21.81
CA VAL A 195 -6.04 15.33 22.25
C VAL A 195 -5.70 16.21 23.46
N ARG A 196 -6.01 17.52 23.42
CA ARG A 196 -5.73 18.46 24.52
C ARG A 196 -6.41 18.09 25.84
N HIS A 197 -7.60 17.50 25.78
CA HIS A 197 -8.39 17.14 26.97
C HIS A 197 -8.38 15.63 27.28
N SER A 198 -7.63 14.82 26.52
CA SER A 198 -7.62 13.35 26.63
C SER A 198 -9.03 12.73 26.57
N GLN A 199 -9.89 13.27 25.71
CA GLN A 199 -11.26 12.81 25.49
C GLN A 199 -11.31 11.90 24.24
N PRO A 200 -12.13 10.84 24.22
CA PRO A 200 -12.28 10.00 23.04
C PRO A 200 -13.13 10.71 21.97
N LEU A 201 -12.73 10.57 20.70
CA LEU A 201 -13.39 11.14 19.53
C LEU A 201 -13.50 10.07 18.45
N ALA A 202 -14.68 9.87 17.88
CA ALA A 202 -14.87 8.83 16.86
C ALA A 202 -15.46 9.37 15.56
N LEU A 203 -15.07 8.77 14.44
CA LEU A 203 -15.52 9.07 13.09
C LEU A 203 -16.24 7.86 12.50
N LEU A 204 -17.44 8.11 11.97
CA LEU A 204 -18.14 7.21 11.08
C LEU A 204 -17.98 7.71 9.63
N PHE A 205 -17.69 6.81 8.71
CA PHE A 205 -17.66 7.09 7.27
C PHE A 205 -18.58 6.08 6.58
N ALA A 206 -19.63 6.56 5.91
CA ALA A 206 -20.76 5.78 5.42
C ALA A 206 -21.01 6.01 3.93
N ASP A 207 -21.55 5.01 3.24
CA ASP A 207 -21.78 5.02 1.80
C ASP A 207 -23.06 4.24 1.44
N VAL A 208 -23.80 4.72 0.43
CA VAL A 208 -25.11 4.18 0.05
C VAL A 208 -24.96 3.01 -0.93
N ASP A 209 -25.21 1.80 -0.42
CA ASP A 209 -25.03 0.56 -1.17
C ASP A 209 -25.85 0.55 -2.49
N GLY A 210 -25.15 0.45 -3.62
CA GLY A 210 -25.76 0.30 -4.93
C GLY A 210 -26.41 1.57 -5.50
N PHE A 211 -26.05 2.76 -5.01
CA PHE A 211 -26.66 4.04 -5.42
C PHE A 211 -26.68 4.27 -6.94
N ALA A 212 -25.61 3.89 -7.65
CA ALA A 212 -25.54 3.94 -9.11
C ALA A 212 -26.69 3.18 -9.82
N ALA A 213 -27.14 2.03 -9.29
CA ALA A 213 -28.27 1.28 -9.85
C ALA A 213 -29.61 1.99 -9.63
N ILE A 214 -29.77 2.73 -8.53
CA ILE A 214 -30.95 3.58 -8.29
C ILE A 214 -31.03 4.67 -9.37
N ASN A 215 -29.92 5.37 -9.62
CA ASN A 215 -29.86 6.43 -10.63
C ASN A 215 -30.10 5.90 -12.05
N HIS A 216 -29.62 4.69 -12.36
CA HIS A 216 -29.82 4.05 -13.65
C HIS A 216 -31.25 3.56 -13.86
N GLU A 217 -31.89 2.94 -12.87
CA GLU A 217 -33.23 2.36 -12.99
C GLU A 217 -34.37 3.38 -12.77
N LEU A 218 -34.18 4.34 -11.86
CA LEU A 218 -35.23 5.26 -11.40
C LEU A 218 -34.93 6.74 -11.70
N GLY A 219 -33.72 7.04 -12.18
CA GLY A 219 -33.29 8.38 -12.55
C GLY A 219 -32.74 9.22 -11.40
N PHE A 220 -31.83 10.13 -11.72
CA PHE A 220 -31.11 10.97 -10.75
C PHE A 220 -32.01 11.77 -9.80
N GLN A 221 -33.23 12.16 -10.20
CA GLN A 221 -34.18 12.86 -9.31
C GLN A 221 -34.64 11.99 -8.13
N VAL A 222 -34.69 10.67 -8.31
CA VAL A 222 -35.07 9.70 -7.26
C VAL A 222 -33.88 9.40 -6.35
N GLY A 223 -32.67 9.27 -6.91
CA GLY A 223 -31.43 9.19 -6.14
C GLY A 223 -31.17 10.44 -5.30
N ASP A 224 -31.39 11.63 -5.86
CA ASP A 224 -31.35 12.91 -5.16
C ASP A 224 -32.22 12.90 -3.89
N GLU A 225 -33.49 12.52 -3.99
CA GLU A 225 -34.37 12.48 -2.82
C GLU A 225 -34.02 11.34 -1.86
N ALA A 226 -33.42 10.24 -2.33
CA ALA A 226 -32.85 9.21 -1.45
C ALA A 226 -31.67 9.77 -0.63
N LEU A 227 -30.75 10.54 -1.24
CA LEU A 227 -29.68 11.23 -0.52
C LEU A 227 -30.22 12.28 0.46
N ARG A 228 -31.28 13.03 0.09
CA ARG A 228 -31.96 13.93 1.05
C ARG A 228 -32.59 13.16 2.20
N ARG A 229 -33.19 11.99 1.94
CA ARG A 229 -33.82 11.16 2.97
C ARG A 229 -32.80 10.54 3.93
N ILE A 230 -31.69 10.02 3.40
CA ILE A 230 -30.57 9.48 4.18
C ILE A 230 -29.90 10.60 4.99
N GLY A 231 -29.63 11.76 4.37
CA GLY A 231 -29.08 12.93 5.05
C GLY A 231 -29.94 13.41 6.23
N ARG A 232 -31.28 13.41 6.10
CA ARG A 232 -32.21 13.59 7.22
C ARG A 232 -32.03 12.49 8.29
N ILE A 233 -32.08 11.21 7.94
CA ILE A 233 -31.94 10.10 8.90
C ILE A 233 -30.62 10.17 9.71
N LEU A 234 -29.54 10.58 9.05
CA LEU A 234 -28.21 10.76 9.64
C LEU A 234 -28.05 12.05 10.48
N SER A 235 -29.02 12.98 10.46
CA SER A 235 -28.96 14.25 11.21
C SER A 235 -30.16 14.51 12.13
N ASP A 236 -31.24 13.74 12.01
CA ASP A 236 -32.50 13.98 12.71
C ASP A 236 -32.37 13.71 14.22
N LEU A 237 -32.72 14.75 15.00
CA LEU A 237 -32.71 14.74 16.44
C LEU A 237 -33.70 13.74 17.05
N ASP A 238 -34.77 13.37 16.34
CA ASP A 238 -35.81 12.45 16.83
C ASP A 238 -35.66 11.00 16.32
N SER A 239 -34.64 10.72 15.50
CA SER A 239 -34.33 9.38 14.96
C SER A 239 -33.90 8.36 16.04
N PRO A 240 -34.14 7.03 15.88
CA PRO A 240 -33.81 5.97 16.85
C PRO A 240 -32.31 5.74 17.19
N GLY A 241 -31.43 6.69 16.89
CA GLY A 241 -30.00 6.68 17.22
C GLY A 241 -29.45 8.00 17.77
N ARG A 242 -30.29 9.03 17.95
CA ARG A 242 -30.00 10.44 18.29
C ARG A 242 -28.53 10.88 18.18
N VAL A 243 -28.25 11.58 17.09
CA VAL A 243 -27.12 12.51 16.94
C VAL A 243 -27.24 13.59 18.03
N ARG A 244 -26.16 13.83 18.79
CA ARG A 244 -26.12 14.88 19.83
C ARG A 244 -25.98 16.24 19.15
N SER A 245 -26.28 17.33 19.87
CA SER A 245 -25.95 18.69 19.40
C SER A 245 -24.44 18.98 19.28
N SER A 246 -23.59 18.06 19.77
CA SER A 246 -22.13 18.07 19.59
C SER A 246 -21.66 17.28 18.37
N ASP A 247 -22.48 16.39 17.82
CA ASP A 247 -22.10 15.48 16.76
C ASP A 247 -22.21 16.21 15.41
N ILE A 248 -21.25 16.00 14.50
CA ILE A 248 -21.12 16.78 13.27
C ILE A 248 -21.34 15.87 12.07
N VAL A 249 -22.36 16.16 11.26
CA VAL A 249 -22.80 15.32 10.14
C VAL A 249 -22.51 16.02 8.81
N GLY A 250 -21.72 15.38 7.95
CA GLY A 250 -21.32 15.89 6.64
C GLY A 250 -21.67 14.96 5.49
N ARG A 251 -21.71 15.51 4.28
CA ARG A 251 -21.65 14.78 3.02
C ARG A 251 -20.25 14.94 2.45
N TYR A 252 -19.53 13.83 2.30
CA TYR A 252 -18.09 13.82 2.03
C TYR A 252 -17.78 13.77 0.53
N SER A 253 -18.56 12.99 -0.22
CA SER A 253 -18.58 12.96 -1.68
C SER A 253 -19.98 12.60 -2.20
N GLY A 254 -20.13 12.12 -3.44
CA GLY A 254 -21.41 11.93 -4.13
C GLY A 254 -22.46 11.14 -3.32
N GLU A 255 -22.14 9.90 -2.98
CA GLU A 255 -22.99 8.97 -2.19
C GLU A 255 -22.46 8.70 -0.77
N GLU A 256 -21.45 9.46 -0.35
CA GLU A 256 -20.70 9.27 0.89
C GLU A 256 -21.04 10.32 1.96
N PHE A 257 -21.20 9.86 3.20
CA PHE A 257 -21.57 10.64 4.38
C PHE A 257 -20.58 10.39 5.53
N VAL A 258 -20.39 11.39 6.38
CA VAL A 258 -19.49 11.30 7.55
C VAL A 258 -20.17 11.81 8.81
N VAL A 259 -19.91 11.16 9.94
CA VAL A 259 -20.43 11.55 11.25
C VAL A 259 -19.29 11.58 12.27
N LEU A 260 -18.93 12.77 12.75
CA LEU A 260 -17.99 12.96 13.84
C LEU A 260 -18.73 12.95 15.18
N LEU A 261 -18.19 12.22 16.15
CA LEU A 261 -18.79 11.94 17.44
C LEU A 261 -17.84 12.34 18.59
N PRO A 262 -17.86 13.61 19.03
CA PRO A 262 -17.11 14.04 20.21
C PRO A 262 -17.53 13.29 21.47
N GLU A 263 -16.58 13.15 22.40
CA GLU A 263 -16.76 12.47 23.69
C GLU A 263 -17.43 11.08 23.55
N THR A 264 -16.92 10.29 22.59
CA THR A 264 -17.46 8.98 22.21
C THR A 264 -16.34 7.99 21.88
N THR A 265 -16.31 6.85 22.57
CA THR A 265 -15.36 5.75 22.34
C THR A 265 -15.70 4.95 21.08
N LYS A 266 -14.73 4.20 20.52
CA LYS A 266 -14.93 3.31 19.37
C LYS A 266 -16.15 2.37 19.51
N SER A 267 -16.37 1.82 20.71
CA SER A 267 -17.54 0.99 21.05
C SER A 267 -18.88 1.75 21.11
N GLY A 268 -18.86 3.02 21.55
CA GLY A 268 -20.03 3.90 21.48
C GLY A 268 -20.37 4.30 20.03
N ALA A 269 -19.33 4.54 19.23
CA ALA A 269 -19.45 4.86 17.81
C ALA A 269 -20.02 3.68 17.01
N LEU A 270 -19.52 2.46 17.21
CA LEU A 270 -20.08 1.21 16.65
C LEU A 270 -21.57 1.06 16.99
N THR A 271 -21.95 1.31 18.24
CA THR A 271 -23.35 1.25 18.70
C THR A 271 -24.24 2.27 17.99
N LYS A 272 -23.71 3.45 17.62
CA LYS A 272 -24.42 4.46 16.83
C LYS A 272 -24.47 4.09 15.34
N ALA A 273 -23.35 3.65 14.77
CA ALA A 273 -23.25 3.24 13.37
C ALA A 273 -24.25 2.14 13.00
N ILE A 274 -24.38 1.10 13.83
CA ILE A 274 -25.37 0.02 13.65
C ILE A 274 -26.79 0.61 13.61
N ARG A 275 -27.15 1.48 14.57
CA ARG A 275 -28.48 2.11 14.60
C ARG A 275 -28.75 3.03 13.41
N LEU A 276 -27.74 3.76 12.92
CA LEU A 276 -27.88 4.62 11.74
C LEU A 276 -28.09 3.78 10.48
N ARG A 277 -27.37 2.67 10.32
CA ARG A 277 -27.63 1.68 9.26
C ARG A 277 -29.05 1.12 9.36
N ASP A 278 -29.44 0.61 10.52
CA ASP A 278 -30.73 -0.04 10.72
C ASP A 278 -31.89 0.93 10.46
N ALA A 279 -31.73 2.22 10.81
CA ALA A 279 -32.69 3.28 10.51
C ALA A 279 -32.75 3.64 9.02
N VAL A 280 -31.66 3.44 8.26
CA VAL A 280 -31.67 3.58 6.79
C VAL A 280 -32.34 2.37 6.12
N GLU A 281 -32.07 1.14 6.55
CA GLU A 281 -32.71 -0.07 6.00
C GLU A 281 -34.23 -0.10 6.26
N GLN A 282 -34.67 0.40 7.41
CA GLN A 282 -36.07 0.44 7.82
C GLN A 282 -36.85 1.65 7.25
N ALA A 283 -36.17 2.62 6.62
CA ALA A 283 -36.83 3.80 6.08
C ALA A 283 -37.45 3.52 4.70
N GLU A 284 -38.68 4.01 4.50
CA GLU A 284 -39.28 4.08 3.17
C GLU A 284 -38.48 5.06 2.29
N MET A 285 -37.86 4.54 1.24
CA MET A 285 -37.08 5.33 0.27
C MET A 285 -37.89 5.61 -1.01
N PRO A 286 -37.55 6.69 -1.74
CA PRO A 286 -38.17 7.01 -3.02
C PRO A 286 -38.19 5.81 -4.00
N GLY A 287 -39.32 5.60 -4.67
CA GLY A 287 -39.52 4.47 -5.58
C GLY A 287 -39.83 3.13 -4.89
N GLY A 288 -39.93 3.07 -3.55
CA GLY A 288 -40.35 1.87 -2.83
C GLY A 288 -39.29 0.77 -2.71
N LYS A 289 -38.03 1.06 -3.08
CA LYS A 289 -36.89 0.20 -2.76
C LYS A 289 -36.52 0.32 -1.27
N ARG A 290 -35.88 -0.71 -0.72
CA ARG A 290 -35.08 -0.59 0.52
C ARG A 290 -33.63 -0.35 0.13
N LEU A 291 -32.95 0.52 0.88
CA LEU A 291 -31.53 0.85 0.68
C LEU A 291 -30.77 0.56 1.98
N THR A 292 -29.51 0.18 1.87
CA THR A 292 -28.62 0.01 3.01
C THR A 292 -27.46 1.00 2.92
N ILE A 293 -26.75 1.18 4.04
CA ILE A 293 -25.45 1.85 4.04
C ILE A 293 -24.39 0.89 4.59
N SER A 294 -23.22 0.89 3.95
CA SER A 294 -22.00 0.34 4.51
C SER A 294 -21.30 1.43 5.32
N VAL A 295 -20.70 1.10 6.47
CA VAL A 295 -20.13 2.09 7.42
C VAL A 295 -18.79 1.62 8.01
N GLY A 296 -17.75 2.42 7.85
CA GLY A 296 -16.48 2.32 8.58
C GLY A 296 -16.48 3.13 9.88
N VAL A 297 -15.78 2.65 10.91
CA VAL A 297 -15.71 3.26 12.26
C VAL A 297 -14.25 3.34 12.74
N ALA A 298 -13.73 4.55 12.97
CA ALA A 298 -12.42 4.79 13.58
C ALA A 298 -12.52 5.72 14.80
N ALA A 299 -11.54 5.70 15.71
CA ALA A 299 -11.50 6.56 16.90
C ALA A 299 -10.10 7.04 17.31
N LEU A 300 -10.02 8.22 17.93
CA LEU A 300 -8.89 8.63 18.76
C LEU A 300 -9.15 8.29 20.24
N PRO A 301 -8.13 7.89 21.00
CA PRO A 301 -6.74 7.62 20.57
C PRO A 301 -6.55 6.18 20.01
N ASP A 302 -7.63 5.39 19.92
CA ASP A 302 -7.58 3.94 19.71
C ASP A 302 -6.91 3.52 18.37
N ASP A 303 -7.20 4.28 17.30
CA ASP A 303 -6.86 3.96 15.90
C ASP A 303 -5.94 5.00 15.25
N ALA A 304 -6.08 6.27 15.64
CA ALA A 304 -5.38 7.40 15.04
C ALA A 304 -4.98 8.45 16.09
N THR A 305 -3.97 9.26 15.73
CA THR A 305 -3.47 10.40 16.52
C THR A 305 -3.60 11.74 15.80
N SER A 306 -4.12 11.75 14.56
CA SER A 306 -4.23 12.92 13.69
C SER A 306 -5.57 12.95 12.92
N PRO A 307 -6.00 14.11 12.38
CA PRO A 307 -7.22 14.22 11.56
C PRO A 307 -7.19 13.33 10.32
N ASP A 308 -6.12 13.42 9.54
CA ASP A 308 -5.96 12.67 8.27
C ASP A 308 -5.82 11.16 8.53
N GLY A 309 -5.16 10.80 9.63
CA GLY A 309 -5.11 9.42 10.12
C GLY A 309 -6.51 8.89 10.42
N LEU A 310 -7.35 9.66 11.13
CA LEU A 310 -8.71 9.25 11.46
C LEU A 310 -9.59 9.07 10.22
N ILE A 311 -9.49 9.96 9.22
CA ILE A 311 -10.18 9.82 7.93
C ILE A 311 -9.71 8.55 7.22
N SER A 312 -8.40 8.39 7.04
CA SER A 312 -7.81 7.23 6.36
C SER A 312 -8.23 5.92 7.03
N CYS A 313 -8.26 5.89 8.36
CA CYS A 313 -8.76 4.75 9.14
C CYS A 313 -10.25 4.48 8.85
N ALA A 314 -11.11 5.50 8.90
CA ALA A 314 -12.56 5.32 8.70
C ALA A 314 -12.92 4.95 7.24
N GLU A 315 -12.23 5.50 6.25
CA GLU A 315 -12.34 5.06 4.84
C GLU A 315 -11.88 3.62 4.64
N SER A 316 -10.77 3.24 5.26
CA SER A 316 -10.21 1.89 5.18
C SER A 316 -11.18 0.89 5.80
N ALA A 317 -11.75 1.22 6.96
CA ALA A 317 -12.84 0.46 7.57
C ALA A 317 -14.08 0.38 6.67
N LEU A 318 -14.46 1.44 5.97
CA LEU A 318 -15.58 1.41 5.02
C LEU A 318 -15.29 0.48 3.83
N LYS A 319 -14.05 0.46 3.33
CA LYS A 319 -13.60 -0.50 2.31
C LYS A 319 -13.70 -1.94 2.87
N GLY A 320 -13.36 -2.16 4.14
CA GLY A 320 -13.63 -3.39 4.90
C GLY A 320 -15.11 -3.78 4.94
N ALA A 321 -16.00 -2.84 5.30
CA ALA A 321 -17.45 -3.04 5.29
C ALA A 321 -17.94 -3.50 3.92
N LYS A 322 -17.65 -2.73 2.85
CA LYS A 322 -18.04 -3.06 1.47
C LYS A 322 -17.50 -4.42 1.00
N ARG A 323 -16.23 -4.75 1.30
CA ARG A 323 -15.63 -6.07 1.01
C ARG A 323 -16.42 -7.21 1.64
N SER A 324 -16.82 -7.05 2.90
CA SER A 324 -17.59 -8.05 3.64
C SER A 324 -19.06 -8.15 3.20
N GLY A 325 -19.56 -7.16 2.45
CA GLY A 325 -20.90 -7.10 1.85
C GLY A 325 -21.74 -5.90 2.31
N SER A 326 -22.68 -5.48 1.47
CA SER A 326 -23.57 -4.33 1.73
C SER A 326 -24.38 -4.44 3.03
N GLY A 327 -24.72 -3.28 3.61
CA GLY A 327 -25.46 -3.19 4.87
C GLY A 327 -24.65 -3.64 6.08
N ARG A 328 -23.35 -3.33 6.12
CA ARG A 328 -22.45 -3.73 7.22
C ARG A 328 -21.76 -2.55 7.88
N VAL A 329 -21.37 -2.78 9.14
CA VAL A 329 -20.57 -1.85 9.94
C VAL A 329 -19.27 -2.54 10.29
N HIS A 330 -18.15 -1.91 9.98
CA HIS A 330 -16.79 -2.42 10.19
C HIS A 330 -15.99 -1.40 11.01
N PHE A 331 -15.13 -1.88 11.90
CA PHE A 331 -14.18 -1.02 12.58
C PHE A 331 -12.92 -0.86 11.73
N PHE A 332 -12.13 0.17 11.96
CA PHE A 332 -10.77 0.18 11.44
C PHE A 332 -9.93 -0.85 12.19
N ASP A 333 -9.43 -1.83 11.45
CA ASP A 333 -8.30 -2.66 11.86
C ASP A 333 -7.06 -2.23 11.06
N THR A 334 -5.84 -2.45 11.57
CA THR A 334 -4.62 -2.04 10.85
C THR A 334 -4.47 -2.76 9.50
N TYR A 335 -5.13 -3.91 9.34
CA TYR A 335 -5.25 -4.64 8.06
C TYR A 335 -6.04 -3.89 6.98
N ASP A 336 -6.99 -3.01 7.34
CA ASP A 336 -7.81 -2.32 6.34
C ASP A 336 -7.01 -1.28 5.53
N ALA A 337 -5.89 -0.79 6.07
CA ALA A 337 -5.07 0.28 5.51
C ALA A 337 -4.30 -0.11 4.23
N GLN A 338 -4.28 -1.40 3.85
CA GLN A 338 -3.62 -1.86 2.62
C GLN A 338 -4.45 -1.48 1.37
N PRO A 339 -3.92 -0.65 0.45
CA PRO A 339 -4.68 -0.15 -0.69
C PRO A 339 -4.72 -1.17 -1.85
N GLY A 340 -5.92 -1.42 -2.37
CA GLY A 340 -6.10 -1.98 -3.73
C GLY A 340 -6.39 -3.48 -3.82
N ARG A 341 -7.64 -3.88 -3.54
CA ARG A 341 -8.25 -5.06 -4.17
C ARG A 341 -9.75 -4.86 -4.37
N SER A 342 -10.16 -4.76 -5.62
CA SER A 342 -11.54 -4.61 -6.08
C SER A 342 -12.01 -5.91 -6.72
N ASP A 343 -12.44 -6.87 -5.90
CA ASP A 343 -13.00 -8.15 -6.38
C ASP A 343 -14.34 -7.93 -7.09
N ASN A 344 -14.26 -7.73 -8.40
CA ASN A 344 -15.41 -7.49 -9.27
C ASN A 344 -15.54 -8.61 -10.32
N ARG A 345 -16.14 -9.74 -9.91
CA ARG A 345 -16.74 -10.74 -10.80
C ARG A 345 -17.79 -11.58 -10.07
N GLN A 346 -18.87 -11.87 -10.78
CA GLN A 346 -19.93 -12.78 -10.31
C GLN A 346 -19.38 -14.21 -10.18
N PRO A 347 -19.88 -15.02 -9.21
CA PRO A 347 -19.44 -16.40 -9.05
C PRO A 347 -19.86 -17.25 -10.27
N GLN A 348 -18.89 -17.65 -11.08
CA GLN A 348 -19.13 -18.64 -12.13
C GLN A 348 -19.33 -20.03 -11.49
N SER A 349 -20.27 -20.80 -12.05
CA SER A 349 -20.70 -22.09 -11.51
C SER A 349 -19.66 -23.20 -11.76
N ILE A 350 -18.63 -23.24 -10.92
CA ILE A 350 -17.80 -24.43 -10.76
C ILE A 350 -18.70 -25.58 -10.26
N GLN A 351 -18.68 -26.72 -10.94
CA GLN A 351 -19.45 -27.89 -10.49
C GLN A 351 -18.92 -28.34 -9.11
N PRO A 352 -19.80 -28.58 -8.12
CA PRO A 352 -19.35 -28.96 -6.79
C PRO A 352 -18.69 -30.34 -6.83
N VAL A 353 -17.38 -30.36 -6.57
CA VAL A 353 -16.70 -31.58 -6.11
C VAL A 353 -17.41 -32.01 -4.82
N ALA A 354 -17.80 -33.28 -4.74
CA ALA A 354 -18.61 -33.80 -3.64
C ALA A 354 -17.79 -33.90 -2.34
N MET A 355 -17.64 -32.77 -1.65
CA MET A 355 -17.01 -32.65 -0.34
C MET A 355 -17.91 -33.24 0.77
N PRO A 356 -17.33 -33.80 1.85
CA PRO A 356 -18.09 -34.01 3.08
C PRO A 356 -18.60 -32.68 3.62
N GLN A 357 -19.77 -32.68 4.27
CA GLN A 357 -20.34 -31.47 4.85
C GLN A 357 -19.46 -30.98 6.00
N VAL A 358 -18.90 -29.77 5.87
CA VAL A 358 -18.12 -29.11 6.93
C VAL A 358 -19.07 -28.66 8.05
N GLU A 359 -18.83 -29.12 9.28
CA GLU A 359 -19.59 -28.74 10.47
C GLU A 359 -19.25 -27.31 10.95
N LEU A 360 -19.63 -26.31 10.16
CA LEU A 360 -19.44 -24.86 10.38
C LEU A 360 -19.99 -24.30 11.71
N ASP A 361 -20.62 -25.15 12.53
CA ASP A 361 -21.45 -24.79 13.70
C ASP A 361 -21.00 -25.50 15.01
N ARG A 362 -19.83 -26.16 15.02
CA ARG A 362 -19.32 -26.94 16.18
C ARG A 362 -19.06 -26.09 17.44
N PHE A 363 -18.80 -24.78 17.29
CA PHE A 363 -18.54 -23.86 18.40
C PHE A 363 -19.42 -22.62 18.32
N ARG A 364 -20.37 -22.49 19.25
CA ARG A 364 -21.25 -21.32 19.33
C ARG A 364 -20.46 -20.04 19.69
N PRO A 365 -20.88 -18.86 19.21
CA PRO A 365 -20.33 -17.58 19.64
C PRO A 365 -20.42 -17.37 21.16
N TYR A 366 -19.43 -16.67 21.75
CA TYR A 366 -19.38 -16.49 23.21
C TYR A 366 -20.63 -15.79 23.79
N HIS A 367 -21.26 -14.90 23.00
CA HIS A 367 -22.43 -14.13 23.43
C HIS A 367 -23.67 -15.02 23.63
N GLU A 368 -23.82 -16.09 22.85
CA GLU A 368 -24.89 -17.07 23.04
C GLU A 368 -24.68 -17.93 24.31
N ARG A 369 -23.43 -18.09 24.73
CA ARG A 369 -23.02 -18.87 25.90
C ARG A 369 -22.89 -18.05 27.19
N ILE A 370 -23.24 -16.75 27.16
CA ILE A 370 -23.22 -15.88 28.35
C ILE A 370 -23.91 -16.52 29.57
N PRO A 371 -25.08 -17.19 29.48
CA PRO A 371 -25.70 -17.82 30.65
C PRO A 371 -24.82 -18.86 31.35
N GLU A 372 -24.04 -19.64 30.60
CA GLU A 372 -23.11 -20.64 31.13
C GLU A 372 -21.90 -19.97 31.81
N VAL A 373 -21.35 -18.93 31.16
CA VAL A 373 -20.23 -18.13 31.69
C VAL A 373 -20.64 -17.38 32.98
N VAL A 374 -21.88 -16.87 33.04
CA VAL A 374 -22.47 -16.26 34.24
C VAL A 374 -22.62 -17.31 35.35
N ALA A 375 -23.09 -18.52 35.05
CA ALA A 375 -23.24 -19.58 36.04
C ALA A 375 -21.90 -19.98 36.69
N ILE A 376 -20.82 -20.09 35.90
CA ILE A 376 -19.46 -20.31 36.41
C ILE A 376 -19.04 -19.16 37.34
N LEU A 377 -19.14 -17.90 36.89
CA LEU A 377 -18.75 -16.73 37.67
C LEU A 377 -19.54 -16.59 38.99
N GLN A 378 -20.83 -16.93 38.99
CA GLN A 378 -21.67 -16.90 40.19
C GLN A 378 -21.35 -18.03 41.17
N ARG A 379 -21.13 -19.26 40.68
CA ARG A 379 -20.79 -20.43 41.51
C ARG A 379 -19.42 -20.24 42.18
N ASP A 380 -18.43 -19.80 41.41
CA ASP A 380 -17.01 -19.96 41.75
C ASP A 380 -16.31 -18.65 42.15
N ARG A 381 -17.02 -17.52 42.09
CA ARG A 381 -16.57 -16.16 42.46
C ARG A 381 -15.29 -15.66 41.77
N SER A 382 -14.75 -16.38 40.81
CA SER A 382 -13.76 -15.87 39.84
C SER A 382 -13.82 -16.69 38.57
N ILE A 383 -13.44 -16.08 37.46
CA ILE A 383 -13.42 -16.73 36.14
C ILE A 383 -12.18 -16.27 35.37
N SER A 384 -11.65 -17.16 34.54
CA SER A 384 -10.52 -16.86 33.65
C SER A 384 -10.85 -17.22 32.21
N CYS A 385 -10.15 -16.61 31.27
CA CYS A 385 -10.16 -17.05 29.89
C CYS A 385 -8.80 -16.93 29.23
N LEU A 386 -8.67 -17.66 28.13
CA LEU A 386 -7.68 -17.45 27.08
C LEU A 386 -8.39 -16.85 25.86
N LEU A 387 -7.73 -15.94 25.15
CA LEU A 387 -8.11 -15.54 23.80
C LEU A 387 -7.04 -16.04 22.85
N VAL A 388 -7.37 -17.03 22.02
CA VAL A 388 -6.51 -17.57 20.97
C VAL A 388 -6.70 -16.69 19.73
N ASP A 389 -5.74 -15.81 19.50
CA ASP A 389 -5.73 -14.78 18.47
C ASP A 389 -5.20 -15.35 17.15
N LEU A 390 -6.12 -15.56 16.20
CA LEU A 390 -5.81 -16.03 14.85
C LEU A 390 -5.84 -14.90 13.81
N THR A 391 -5.94 -13.62 14.23
CA THR A 391 -6.15 -12.47 13.32
C THR A 391 -5.08 -12.39 12.21
N ARG A 392 -3.82 -12.74 12.51
CA ARG A 392 -2.72 -12.83 11.54
C ARG A 392 -2.95 -13.83 10.40
N LEU A 393 -3.87 -14.78 10.56
CA LEU A 393 -4.22 -15.77 9.54
C LEU A 393 -5.29 -15.27 8.55
N ARG A 394 -5.92 -14.10 8.79
CA ARG A 394 -6.82 -13.45 7.79
C ARG A 394 -6.16 -13.24 6.43
N ARG A 395 -4.82 -13.14 6.35
CA ARG A 395 -4.11 -13.08 5.05
C ARG A 395 -4.37 -14.30 4.15
N LEU A 396 -4.70 -15.48 4.70
CA LEU A 396 -5.17 -16.64 3.93
C LEU A 396 -6.43 -16.31 3.12
N GLU A 397 -7.34 -15.52 3.69
CA GLU A 397 -8.55 -15.07 3.01
C GLU A 397 -8.22 -14.14 1.84
N HIS A 398 -7.31 -13.18 2.05
CA HIS A 398 -6.88 -12.27 0.99
C HIS A 398 -6.06 -12.97 -0.10
N GLU A 399 -5.07 -13.78 0.25
CA GLU A 399 -4.15 -14.41 -0.69
C GLU A 399 -4.81 -15.58 -1.43
N LEU A 400 -5.57 -16.42 -0.72
CA LEU A 400 -6.07 -17.71 -1.22
C LEU A 400 -7.60 -17.83 -1.26
N GLY A 401 -8.33 -17.03 -0.49
CA GLY A 401 -9.79 -16.98 -0.46
C GLY A 401 -10.42 -17.61 0.79
N LEU A 402 -11.65 -17.18 1.10
CA LEU A 402 -12.47 -17.59 2.27
C LEU A 402 -12.43 -19.09 2.59
N SER A 403 -12.41 -19.97 1.59
CA SER A 403 -12.38 -21.43 1.80
C SER A 403 -11.13 -21.91 2.52
N HIS A 404 -9.96 -21.35 2.20
CA HIS A 404 -8.67 -21.73 2.81
C HIS A 404 -8.52 -21.12 4.21
N HIS A 405 -9.08 -19.93 4.42
CA HIS A 405 -9.18 -19.34 5.76
C HIS A 405 -10.09 -20.19 6.67
N ALA A 406 -11.27 -20.60 6.19
CA ALA A 406 -12.19 -21.47 6.92
C ALA A 406 -11.56 -22.83 7.27
N GLU A 407 -10.87 -23.49 6.35
CA GLU A 407 -10.19 -24.76 6.63
C GLU A 407 -9.18 -24.64 7.78
N VAL A 408 -8.35 -23.59 7.76
CA VAL A 408 -7.34 -23.36 8.81
C VAL A 408 -7.99 -22.95 10.14
N TYR A 409 -9.08 -22.19 10.11
CA TYR A 409 -9.85 -21.80 11.30
C TYR A 409 -10.56 -23.00 11.95
N ASP A 410 -11.25 -23.83 11.17
CA ASP A 410 -11.94 -25.03 11.66
C ASP A 410 -10.93 -26.05 12.21
N ARG A 411 -9.75 -26.17 11.57
CA ARG A 411 -8.63 -26.98 12.08
C ARG A 411 -8.10 -26.46 13.41
N ALA A 412 -8.00 -25.14 13.60
CA ALA A 412 -7.64 -24.54 14.89
C ALA A 412 -8.70 -24.85 15.97
N GLY A 413 -9.99 -24.77 15.61
CA GLY A 413 -11.10 -25.16 16.48
C GLY A 413 -11.07 -26.64 16.88
N ALA A 414 -10.77 -27.54 15.94
CA ALA A 414 -10.62 -28.97 16.20
C ALA A 414 -9.49 -29.25 17.20
N VAL A 415 -8.32 -28.61 17.04
CA VAL A 415 -7.19 -28.72 17.97
C VAL A 415 -7.58 -28.24 19.37
N LEU A 416 -8.32 -27.13 19.49
CA LEU A 416 -8.83 -26.66 20.79
C LEU A 416 -9.84 -27.61 21.46
N ASP A 417 -10.47 -28.51 20.70
CA ASP A 417 -11.29 -29.60 21.25
C ASP A 417 -10.45 -30.81 21.64
N GLU A 418 -9.44 -31.19 20.85
CA GLU A 418 -8.47 -32.25 21.16
C GLU A 418 -7.62 -31.93 22.40
N LEU A 419 -7.39 -30.64 22.68
CA LEU A 419 -6.77 -30.19 23.92
C LEU A 419 -7.67 -30.37 25.17
N ARG A 420 -8.96 -30.68 25.03
CA ARG A 420 -9.82 -31.05 26.17
C ARG A 420 -9.51 -32.46 26.64
N GLY A 421 -9.22 -32.58 27.94
CA GLY A 421 -8.72 -33.83 28.55
C GLY A 421 -7.19 -33.87 28.69
N SER A 422 -6.46 -32.92 28.07
CA SER A 422 -5.02 -32.74 28.24
C SER A 422 -4.69 -31.38 28.89
N LEU A 423 -4.60 -30.29 28.11
CA LEU A 423 -4.31 -28.93 28.61
C LEU A 423 -5.57 -28.22 29.13
N LEU A 424 -6.69 -28.44 28.46
CA LEU A 424 -8.01 -27.92 28.81
C LEU A 424 -8.82 -28.98 29.57
N ARG A 425 -9.63 -28.55 30.53
CA ARG A 425 -10.53 -29.43 31.28
C ARG A 425 -11.80 -29.68 30.47
N ALA A 426 -12.50 -30.79 30.72
CA ALA A 426 -13.80 -31.07 30.09
C ALA A 426 -14.90 -30.04 30.42
N GLY A 427 -14.69 -29.18 31.43
CA GLY A 427 -15.55 -28.04 31.76
C GLY A 427 -15.07 -26.68 31.21
N ASP A 428 -13.96 -26.63 30.47
CA ASP A 428 -13.48 -25.40 29.84
C ASP A 428 -14.24 -25.19 28.51
N LEU A 429 -14.92 -24.05 28.38
CA LEU A 429 -15.78 -23.75 27.24
C LEU A 429 -14.96 -23.11 26.11
N VAL A 430 -14.93 -23.74 24.93
CA VAL A 430 -14.44 -23.07 23.71
C VAL A 430 -15.62 -22.39 23.02
N CYS A 431 -15.44 -21.13 22.66
CA CYS A 431 -16.43 -20.26 22.03
C CYS A 431 -15.77 -19.48 20.88
N ARG A 432 -16.53 -19.12 19.84
CA ARG A 432 -16.04 -18.18 18.81
C ARG A 432 -16.13 -16.72 19.30
N THR A 433 -15.24 -15.86 18.83
CA THR A 433 -15.44 -14.40 18.93
C THR A 433 -16.57 -13.93 18.03
N THR A 434 -17.07 -12.71 18.23
CA THR A 434 -18.13 -12.09 17.40
C THR A 434 -17.69 -11.77 15.99
N GLU A 435 -16.40 -11.52 15.78
CA GLU A 435 -15.81 -11.25 14.46
C GLU A 435 -15.58 -12.54 13.65
N GLY A 436 -15.42 -13.68 14.34
CA GLY A 436 -15.27 -14.99 13.71
C GLY A 436 -13.82 -15.45 13.53
N ASP A 437 -12.83 -14.59 13.76
CA ASP A 437 -11.39 -14.82 13.49
C ASP A 437 -10.55 -15.20 14.72
N SER A 438 -11.18 -15.57 15.83
CA SER A 438 -10.48 -15.98 17.06
C SER A 438 -11.35 -16.89 17.93
N PHE A 439 -10.73 -17.55 18.91
CA PHE A 439 -11.43 -18.40 19.88
C PHE A 439 -11.25 -17.88 21.31
N LEU A 440 -12.37 -17.76 22.04
CA LEU A 440 -12.38 -17.48 23.47
C LEU A 440 -12.53 -18.81 24.22
N VAL A 441 -11.52 -19.18 25.00
CA VAL A 441 -11.55 -20.36 25.87
C VAL A 441 -11.82 -19.92 27.30
N VAL A 442 -13.06 -20.06 27.76
CA VAL A 442 -13.46 -19.75 29.14
C VAL A 442 -13.11 -20.94 30.03
N LEU A 443 -12.25 -20.70 31.02
CA LEU A 443 -11.73 -21.75 31.88
C LEU A 443 -12.63 -21.97 33.10
N ALA A 444 -12.96 -23.22 33.37
CA ALA A 444 -13.48 -23.63 34.67
C ALA A 444 -12.42 -23.37 35.77
N PRO A 445 -12.83 -23.19 37.04
CA PRO A 445 -11.90 -22.88 38.12
C PRO A 445 -10.80 -23.95 38.25
N ARG A 446 -9.61 -23.47 38.57
CA ARG A 446 -8.43 -24.29 38.85
C ARG A 446 -7.93 -23.90 40.24
N ASP A 447 -8.16 -24.74 41.23
CA ASP A 447 -7.80 -24.46 42.64
C ASP A 447 -6.32 -24.13 42.77
N GLY A 448 -6.00 -23.09 43.55
CA GLY A 448 -4.64 -22.59 43.74
C GLY A 448 -4.00 -21.89 42.54
N ALA A 449 -4.58 -21.96 41.34
CA ALA A 449 -3.94 -21.43 40.13
C ALA A 449 -3.76 -19.90 40.20
N ASN A 450 -2.53 -19.45 40.02
CA ASN A 450 -2.12 -18.05 40.06
C ASN A 450 -2.09 -17.42 38.65
N ARG A 451 -1.60 -16.19 38.54
CA ARG A 451 -1.54 -15.45 37.26
C ARG A 451 -0.53 -16.06 36.27
N ASP A 452 0.52 -16.69 36.76
CA ASP A 452 1.58 -17.28 35.94
C ASP A 452 1.26 -18.72 35.51
N ASP A 453 0.43 -19.45 36.26
CA ASP A 453 -0.20 -20.68 35.81
C ASP A 453 -1.09 -20.44 34.58
N LEU A 454 -1.85 -19.34 34.58
CA LEU A 454 -2.67 -18.93 33.45
C LEU A 454 -1.82 -18.56 32.21
N LYS A 455 -0.69 -17.85 32.40
CA LYS A 455 0.25 -17.56 31.31
C LYS A 455 0.94 -18.82 30.76
N ARG A 456 1.31 -19.77 31.64
CA ARG A 456 1.90 -21.06 31.25
C ARG A 456 0.92 -21.89 30.43
N LEU A 457 -0.36 -21.92 30.84
CA LEU A 457 -1.43 -22.52 30.04
C LEU A 457 -1.60 -21.82 28.69
N GLY A 458 -1.57 -20.48 28.67
CA GLY A 458 -1.66 -19.69 27.44
C GLY A 458 -0.60 -20.10 26.42
N ARG A 459 0.68 -20.14 26.81
CA ARG A 459 1.78 -20.60 25.94
C ARG A 459 1.65 -22.06 25.50
N ALA A 460 1.23 -22.95 26.40
CA ALA A 460 1.04 -24.36 26.04
C ALA A 460 -0.08 -24.55 25.00
N VAL A 461 -1.09 -23.66 24.96
CA VAL A 461 -2.12 -23.61 23.90
C VAL A 461 -1.58 -22.94 22.64
N GLU A 462 -0.79 -21.86 22.76
CA GLU A 462 -0.08 -21.17 21.67
C GLU A 462 0.77 -22.15 20.86
N GLU A 463 1.73 -22.81 21.52
CA GLU A 463 2.63 -23.82 20.96
C GLU A 463 1.89 -25.00 20.31
N ALA A 464 0.79 -25.46 20.91
CA ALA A 464 0.01 -26.59 20.42
C ALA A 464 -0.79 -26.25 19.15
N VAL A 465 -1.44 -25.09 19.09
CA VAL A 465 -2.20 -24.68 17.90
C VAL A 465 -1.24 -24.28 16.77
N GLU A 466 -0.12 -23.61 17.07
CA GLU A 466 0.91 -23.34 16.05
C GLU A 466 1.44 -24.64 15.44
N SER A 467 1.84 -25.61 16.27
CA SER A 467 2.36 -26.90 15.80
C SER A 467 1.38 -27.65 14.90
N ALA A 468 0.08 -27.66 15.26
CA ALA A 468 -0.95 -28.37 14.51
C ALA A 468 -1.35 -27.69 13.18
N LEU A 469 -1.17 -26.37 13.07
CA LEU A 469 -1.38 -25.58 11.85
C LEU A 469 -0.11 -25.48 10.97
N ALA A 470 1.08 -25.79 11.49
CA ALA A 470 2.37 -25.56 10.85
C ALA A 470 2.67 -26.37 9.57
N SER A 471 1.85 -27.37 9.23
CA SER A 471 1.82 -27.95 7.87
C SER A 471 0.92 -27.11 6.97
N ALA A 472 -0.37 -26.99 7.28
CA ALA A 472 -1.36 -26.31 6.43
C ALA A 472 -0.93 -24.89 6.03
N VAL A 473 -0.45 -24.07 6.98
CA VAL A 473 0.01 -22.70 6.68
C VAL A 473 1.31 -22.67 5.86
N ARG A 474 2.17 -23.69 6.00
CA ARG A 474 3.41 -23.84 5.22
C ARG A 474 3.14 -24.34 3.80
N ASP A 475 2.19 -25.26 3.65
CA ASP A 475 1.80 -25.82 2.35
C ASP A 475 1.02 -24.77 1.53
N LEU A 476 0.29 -23.86 2.20
CA LEU A 476 -0.48 -22.78 1.58
C LEU A 476 0.30 -21.47 1.35
N LEU A 477 1.07 -20.98 2.34
CA LEU A 477 1.78 -19.68 2.30
C LEU A 477 3.31 -19.77 2.26
N LYS A 478 3.90 -20.98 2.32
CA LYS A 478 5.36 -21.21 2.50
C LYS A 478 5.93 -20.65 3.82
N ASP A 479 5.05 -20.25 4.74
CA ASP A 479 5.32 -19.55 6.01
C ASP A 479 4.82 -20.37 7.22
N GLN A 480 5.01 -19.88 8.44
CA GLN A 480 4.58 -20.52 9.70
C GLN A 480 3.39 -19.77 10.30
N PRO A 481 2.48 -20.46 11.03
CA PRO A 481 1.47 -19.79 11.84
C PRO A 481 2.16 -19.02 12.97
N ARG A 482 1.68 -17.81 13.27
CA ARG A 482 2.22 -16.93 14.32
C ARG A 482 1.08 -16.47 15.24
N ILE A 483 0.73 -17.30 16.21
CA ILE A 483 -0.45 -17.16 17.06
C ILE A 483 -0.06 -16.41 18.34
N VAL A 484 -1.04 -15.78 18.99
CA VAL A 484 -0.84 -15.16 20.31
C VAL A 484 -1.99 -15.57 21.23
N VAL A 485 -1.70 -15.89 22.49
CA VAL A 485 -2.73 -16.25 23.48
C VAL A 485 -2.82 -15.20 24.59
N GLY A 486 -3.83 -14.33 24.46
CA GLY A 486 -4.20 -13.37 25.51
C GLY A 486 -4.78 -14.07 26.74
N THR A 487 -4.57 -13.50 27.93
CA THR A 487 -5.00 -14.12 29.20
C THR A 487 -5.67 -13.12 30.15
N ALA A 488 -6.81 -13.49 30.74
CA ALA A 488 -7.51 -12.64 31.71
C ALA A 488 -8.09 -13.42 32.90
N ARG A 489 -8.34 -12.69 34.01
CA ARG A 489 -9.03 -13.20 35.19
C ARG A 489 -9.82 -12.09 35.87
N VAL A 490 -11.12 -12.30 36.04
CA VAL A 490 -12.01 -11.38 36.75
C VAL A 490 -12.56 -12.05 38.01
N LEU A 491 -12.67 -11.26 39.09
CA LEU A 491 -13.31 -11.67 40.34
C LEU A 491 -14.81 -11.32 40.31
N GLY A 492 -15.64 -12.22 40.83
CA GLY A 492 -17.08 -12.02 40.96
C GLY A 492 -17.38 -10.95 42.00
N ASN A 493 -18.16 -9.95 41.62
CA ASN A 493 -18.60 -8.87 42.49
C ASN A 493 -20.12 -8.72 42.39
N THR A 494 -20.84 -8.99 43.48
CA THR A 494 -22.31 -8.97 43.53
C THR A 494 -22.92 -7.58 43.33
N MET A 495 -22.13 -6.51 43.42
CA MET A 495 -22.56 -5.14 43.13
C MET A 495 -22.45 -4.79 41.64
N ILE A 496 -21.89 -5.67 40.80
CA ILE A 496 -21.69 -5.46 39.36
C ILE A 496 -22.45 -6.54 38.60
N ARG A 497 -23.20 -6.14 37.56
CA ARG A 497 -23.89 -7.07 36.66
C ARG A 497 -22.89 -8.08 36.06
N PRO A 498 -23.13 -9.41 36.15
CA PRO A 498 -22.20 -10.44 35.68
C PRO A 498 -21.77 -10.25 34.22
N GLU A 499 -22.67 -9.79 33.36
CA GLU A 499 -22.42 -9.52 31.94
C GLU A 499 -21.35 -8.44 31.74
N ARG A 500 -21.28 -7.45 32.64
CA ARG A 500 -20.24 -6.40 32.64
C ARG A 500 -18.89 -6.92 33.15
N LEU A 501 -18.90 -7.92 34.04
CA LEU A 501 -17.68 -8.61 34.47
C LEU A 501 -17.14 -9.52 33.35
N ILE A 502 -18.03 -10.15 32.57
CA ILE A 502 -17.66 -10.95 31.39
C ILE A 502 -17.16 -10.06 30.24
N ALA A 503 -17.82 -8.95 29.95
CA ALA A 503 -17.32 -7.98 28.97
C ALA A 503 -15.93 -7.44 29.35
N ARG A 504 -15.70 -7.18 30.64
CA ARG A 504 -14.37 -6.82 31.16
C ARG A 504 -13.36 -7.96 30.99
N LEU A 505 -13.73 -9.21 31.28
CA LEU A 505 -12.86 -10.38 31.11
C LEU A 505 -12.39 -10.52 29.66
N VAL A 506 -13.30 -10.40 28.69
CA VAL A 506 -12.96 -10.46 27.26
C VAL A 506 -12.07 -9.28 26.86
N SER A 507 -12.40 -8.06 27.29
CA SER A 507 -11.60 -6.86 27.01
C SER A 507 -10.17 -6.95 27.58
N GLU A 508 -10.00 -7.47 28.80
CA GLU A 508 -8.67 -7.70 29.40
C GLU A 508 -7.90 -8.81 28.67
N ALA A 509 -8.58 -9.78 28.06
CA ALA A 509 -7.94 -10.85 27.27
C ALA A 509 -7.49 -10.35 25.89
N VAL A 510 -8.31 -9.53 25.22
CA VAL A 510 -7.95 -8.83 23.97
C VAL A 510 -6.72 -7.94 24.21
N GLU A 511 -6.74 -7.12 25.26
CA GLU A 511 -5.60 -6.27 25.61
C GLU A 511 -4.36 -7.09 26.00
N SER A 512 -4.53 -8.22 26.67
CA SER A 512 -3.43 -9.16 26.94
C SER A 512 -2.87 -9.82 25.67
N ALA A 513 -3.67 -10.01 24.62
CA ALA A 513 -3.20 -10.52 23.33
C ALA A 513 -2.44 -9.42 22.57
N ARG A 514 -3.02 -8.21 22.48
CA ARG A 514 -2.40 -7.01 21.91
C ARG A 514 -1.00 -6.77 22.50
N LEU A 515 -0.90 -6.65 23.82
CA LEU A 515 0.36 -6.42 24.54
C LEU A 515 1.35 -7.61 24.46
N ALA A 516 0.93 -8.79 24.01
CA ALA A 516 1.82 -9.90 23.71
C ALA A 516 2.29 -9.84 22.24
N ARG A 517 1.39 -9.51 21.29
CA ARG A 517 1.66 -9.30 19.87
C ARG A 517 2.66 -8.15 19.64
N GLU A 518 2.46 -7.01 20.31
CA GLU A 518 3.37 -5.85 20.27
C GLU A 518 4.77 -6.20 20.79
N ARG A 519 4.87 -6.98 21.88
CA ARG A 519 6.15 -7.46 22.43
C ARG A 519 6.83 -8.54 21.58
N ALA A 520 6.07 -9.27 20.76
CA ALA A 520 6.63 -10.15 19.76
C ALA A 520 7.24 -9.30 18.63
N SER A 521 6.44 -8.44 17.99
CA SER A 521 6.87 -7.52 16.92
C SER A 521 8.12 -6.71 17.30
N GLN A 522 8.20 -6.18 18.53
CA GLN A 522 9.41 -5.47 19.00
C GLN A 522 10.68 -6.35 19.05
N ARG A 523 10.56 -7.64 19.40
CA ARG A 523 11.69 -8.59 19.37
C ARG A 523 12.02 -9.02 17.95
N ASP A 524 10.99 -9.26 17.14
CA ASP A 524 11.13 -9.61 15.73
C ASP A 524 11.88 -8.50 14.98
N LYS A 525 11.52 -7.24 15.22
CA LYS A 525 12.19 -6.05 14.65
C LYS A 525 13.65 -5.97 15.08
N ALA A 526 13.95 -6.16 16.36
CA ALA A 526 15.34 -6.15 16.85
C ALA A 526 16.18 -7.30 16.25
N LEU A 527 15.64 -8.53 16.24
CA LEU A 527 16.31 -9.68 15.65
C LEU A 527 16.51 -9.52 14.13
N LEU A 528 15.54 -8.95 13.42
CA LEU A 528 15.66 -8.66 12.00
C LEU A 528 16.70 -7.55 11.73
N GLN A 529 16.81 -6.54 12.58
CA GLN A 529 17.88 -5.54 12.51
C GLN A 529 19.27 -6.18 12.69
N ASP A 530 19.43 -7.08 13.66
CA ASP A 530 20.68 -7.85 13.84
C ASP A 530 20.99 -8.72 12.60
N ILE A 531 19.98 -9.34 11.99
CA ILE A 531 20.11 -10.15 10.75
C ILE A 531 20.50 -9.30 9.53
N ILE A 532 19.96 -8.08 9.42
CA ILE A 532 20.22 -7.13 8.32
C ILE A 532 21.61 -6.49 8.44
N LEU A 533 22.08 -6.24 9.66
CA LEU A 533 23.36 -5.57 9.93
C LEU A 533 24.55 -6.54 10.03
N GLY A 534 24.32 -7.80 10.40
CA GLY A 534 25.33 -8.85 10.51
C GLY A 534 25.29 -9.90 9.40
N ASP A 535 26.06 -10.97 9.56
CA ASP A 535 26.10 -12.11 8.63
C ASP A 535 24.95 -13.12 8.85
N GLY A 536 23.75 -12.62 9.20
CA GLY A 536 22.58 -13.46 9.49
C GLY A 536 21.90 -14.05 8.24
N LEU A 537 22.14 -13.44 7.08
CA LEU A 537 21.64 -13.89 5.77
C LEU A 537 22.68 -14.79 5.08
N SER A 538 22.20 -15.81 4.37
CA SER A 538 23.04 -16.66 3.52
C SER A 538 22.40 -16.90 2.16
N THR A 539 23.18 -16.91 1.09
CA THR A 539 22.69 -17.16 -0.27
C THR A 539 22.98 -18.59 -0.70
N VAL A 540 22.00 -19.23 -1.32
CA VAL A 540 22.20 -20.44 -2.14
C VAL A 540 21.82 -20.12 -3.57
N PHE A 541 22.35 -20.88 -4.52
CA PHE A 541 22.18 -20.63 -5.96
C PHE A 541 21.46 -21.81 -6.61
N GLN A 542 20.60 -21.54 -7.61
CA GLN A 542 19.96 -22.59 -8.42
C GLN A 542 20.28 -22.35 -9.91
N PRO A 543 20.78 -23.35 -10.66
CA PRO A 543 21.15 -23.16 -12.06
C PRO A 543 19.94 -23.08 -12.99
N ILE A 544 19.98 -22.09 -13.88
CA ILE A 544 19.11 -21.94 -15.05
C ILE A 544 19.86 -22.52 -16.25
N VAL A 545 19.26 -23.45 -16.98
CA VAL A 545 19.92 -24.23 -18.04
C VAL A 545 19.21 -24.11 -19.38
N HIS A 546 19.97 -24.26 -20.48
CA HIS A 546 19.43 -24.35 -21.83
C HIS A 546 18.76 -25.72 -22.04
N LEU A 547 17.47 -25.75 -22.38
CA LEU A 547 16.67 -27.00 -22.36
C LEU A 547 17.02 -27.98 -23.49
N GLU A 548 17.74 -27.54 -24.54
CA GLU A 548 18.17 -28.39 -25.66
C GLU A 548 19.56 -29.02 -25.49
N THR A 549 20.45 -28.37 -24.72
CA THR A 549 21.86 -28.82 -24.56
C THR A 549 22.17 -29.26 -23.14
N GLY A 550 21.52 -28.65 -22.15
CA GLY A 550 21.77 -28.84 -20.72
C GLY A 550 22.89 -27.95 -20.15
N ASP A 551 23.41 -26.99 -20.93
CA ASP A 551 24.44 -26.06 -20.46
C ASP A 551 23.86 -25.01 -19.50
N THR A 552 24.64 -24.62 -18.49
CA THR A 552 24.24 -23.57 -17.54
C THR A 552 24.30 -22.20 -18.19
N PHE A 553 23.16 -21.51 -18.27
CA PHE A 553 23.08 -20.11 -18.70
C PHE A 553 23.42 -19.16 -17.56
N GLY A 554 22.95 -19.48 -16.35
CA GLY A 554 23.15 -18.64 -15.18
C GLY A 554 22.65 -19.29 -13.90
N PHE A 555 22.58 -18.50 -12.84
CA PHE A 555 22.11 -18.92 -11.52
C PHE A 555 21.15 -17.89 -10.93
N GLU A 556 20.07 -18.35 -10.30
CA GLU A 556 19.24 -17.50 -9.43
C GLU A 556 19.82 -17.48 -8.01
N ALA A 557 19.99 -16.26 -7.46
CA ALA A 557 20.45 -16.03 -6.10
C ALA A 557 19.28 -16.06 -5.09
N LEU A 558 19.25 -17.12 -4.29
CA LEU A 558 18.15 -17.45 -3.38
C LEU A 558 18.60 -17.28 -1.91
N THR A 559 18.34 -16.12 -1.33
CA THR A 559 18.63 -15.83 0.09
C THR A 559 17.87 -16.75 1.05
N ARG A 560 18.46 -17.03 2.21
CA ARG A 560 17.90 -17.74 3.37
C ARG A 560 18.27 -16.98 4.63
N GLY A 561 17.34 -16.90 5.59
CA GLY A 561 17.64 -16.34 6.92
C GLY A 561 18.46 -17.31 7.79
N PRO A 562 18.64 -17.00 9.09
CA PRO A 562 19.47 -17.80 9.98
C PRO A 562 18.93 -19.22 10.13
N ARG A 563 19.80 -20.22 9.93
CA ARG A 563 19.44 -21.64 10.02
C ARG A 563 18.90 -22.01 11.40
N GLN A 564 17.96 -22.94 11.42
CA GLN A 564 17.28 -23.45 12.63
C GLN A 564 16.48 -22.38 13.41
N THR A 565 16.15 -21.25 12.77
CA THR A 565 15.24 -20.23 13.32
C THR A 565 13.91 -20.23 12.57
N ALA A 566 12.89 -19.58 13.16
CA ALA A 566 11.61 -19.38 12.47
C ALA A 566 11.80 -18.65 11.11
N MET A 567 12.77 -17.74 11.03
CA MET A 567 13.08 -16.90 9.87
C MET A 567 14.03 -17.57 8.86
N GLU A 568 14.33 -18.87 8.97
CA GLU A 568 15.12 -19.59 7.94
C GLU A 568 14.39 -19.60 6.58
N SER A 569 13.05 -19.69 6.59
CA SER A 569 12.23 -19.57 5.39
C SER A 569 12.20 -18.12 4.89
N PRO A 570 12.48 -17.85 3.60
CA PRO A 570 12.38 -16.50 3.04
C PRO A 570 10.97 -15.92 3.17
N ALA A 571 9.92 -16.74 3.06
CA ALA A 571 8.54 -16.28 3.24
C ALA A 571 8.30 -15.75 4.66
N THR A 572 8.81 -16.45 5.69
CA THR A 572 8.74 -16.00 7.09
C THR A 572 9.61 -14.77 7.33
N LEU A 573 10.82 -14.73 6.77
CA LEU A 573 11.75 -13.61 6.91
C LEU A 573 11.17 -12.32 6.32
N PHE A 574 10.61 -12.37 5.10
CA PHE A 574 9.96 -11.22 4.47
C PHE A 574 8.60 -10.90 5.10
N SER A 575 7.81 -11.89 5.54
CA SER A 575 6.56 -11.62 6.27
C SER A 575 6.82 -10.93 7.61
N VAL A 576 7.91 -11.25 8.30
CA VAL A 576 8.33 -10.53 9.50
C VAL A 576 8.79 -9.12 9.16
N ALA A 577 9.53 -8.94 8.06
CA ALA A 577 9.97 -7.62 7.61
C ALA A 577 8.81 -6.68 7.27
N ASP A 578 7.73 -7.23 6.69
CA ASP A 578 6.48 -6.52 6.41
C ASP A 578 5.73 -6.15 7.71
N GLU A 579 5.63 -7.08 8.66
CA GLU A 579 5.03 -6.86 9.99
C GLU A 579 5.78 -5.82 10.86
N VAL A 580 6.97 -5.38 10.47
CA VAL A 580 7.81 -4.46 11.27
C VAL A 580 8.39 -3.29 10.48
N ASP A 581 7.91 -3.00 9.27
CA ASP A 581 8.41 -1.92 8.40
C ASP A 581 9.95 -1.97 8.16
N LEU A 582 10.47 -3.12 7.72
CA LEU A 582 11.89 -3.32 7.36
C LEU A 582 12.10 -4.09 6.03
N THR A 583 11.05 -4.25 5.22
CA THR A 583 11.07 -4.98 3.94
C THR A 583 12.11 -4.43 2.95
N PHE A 584 12.35 -3.12 2.94
CA PHE A 584 13.28 -2.44 2.03
C PHE A 584 14.76 -2.63 2.46
N GLU A 585 15.02 -2.51 3.75
CA GLU A 585 16.32 -2.76 4.36
C GLU A 585 16.73 -4.23 4.19
N LEU A 586 15.77 -5.16 4.34
CA LEU A 586 15.95 -6.57 4.08
C LEU A 586 16.23 -6.86 2.58
N ASP A 587 15.48 -6.26 1.66
CA ASP A 587 15.70 -6.42 0.21
C ASP A 587 17.14 -6.05 -0.18
N ARG A 588 17.62 -4.88 0.27
CA ARG A 588 19.01 -4.46 0.03
C ARG A 588 20.03 -5.35 0.74
N ALA A 589 19.74 -5.87 1.92
CA ALA A 589 20.62 -6.83 2.62
C ALA A 589 20.70 -8.18 1.88
N CYS A 590 19.57 -8.69 1.37
CA CYS A 590 19.51 -9.86 0.50
C CYS A 590 20.34 -9.65 -0.77
N PHE A 591 20.18 -8.51 -1.45
CA PHE A 591 20.92 -8.18 -2.67
C PHE A 591 22.45 -8.09 -2.43
N ARG A 592 22.89 -7.44 -1.35
CA ARG A 592 24.30 -7.43 -0.91
C ARG A 592 24.82 -8.85 -0.66
N GLY A 593 24.02 -9.68 0.04
CA GLY A 593 24.36 -11.08 0.33
C GLY A 593 24.47 -11.93 -0.93
N ALA A 594 23.64 -11.69 -1.94
CA ALA A 594 23.72 -12.33 -3.25
C ALA A 594 25.06 -12.03 -3.95
N LEU A 595 25.40 -10.75 -4.13
CA LEU A 595 26.66 -10.36 -4.81
C LEU A 595 27.91 -10.79 -4.04
N ARG A 596 27.93 -10.65 -2.71
CA ARG A 596 29.04 -11.15 -1.86
C ARG A 596 29.24 -12.67 -1.97
N SER A 597 28.16 -13.41 -2.19
CA SER A 597 28.19 -14.87 -2.35
C SER A 597 28.49 -15.32 -3.79
N ALA A 598 28.43 -14.40 -4.76
CA ALA A 598 28.67 -14.66 -6.19
C ALA A 598 30.16 -14.65 -6.58
N ILE A 599 31.08 -14.46 -5.62
CA ILE A 599 32.53 -14.54 -5.85
C ILE A 599 32.86 -15.94 -6.40
N GLY A 600 33.34 -15.99 -7.65
CA GLY A 600 33.64 -17.24 -8.35
C GLY A 600 32.56 -17.73 -9.32
N VAL A 601 31.50 -16.95 -9.57
CA VAL A 601 30.70 -17.09 -10.81
C VAL A 601 31.62 -16.83 -12.01
N GLU A 602 31.63 -17.73 -13.00
CA GLU A 602 32.39 -17.50 -14.23
C GLU A 602 31.76 -16.36 -15.05
N PRO A 603 32.53 -15.39 -15.60
CA PRO A 603 31.97 -14.21 -16.30
C PRO A 603 31.10 -14.49 -17.55
N VAL A 604 31.02 -15.74 -18.01
CA VAL A 604 30.10 -16.19 -19.06
C VAL A 604 28.66 -16.37 -18.55
N HIS A 605 28.47 -16.60 -17.25
CA HIS A 605 27.18 -16.84 -16.64
C HIS A 605 26.49 -15.54 -16.22
N ARG A 606 25.16 -15.57 -16.24
CA ARG A 606 24.32 -14.54 -15.61
C ARG A 606 23.96 -14.92 -14.17
N LEU A 607 23.80 -13.92 -13.33
CA LEU A 607 23.27 -14.02 -11.98
C LEU A 607 21.95 -13.26 -11.91
N PHE A 608 20.88 -14.01 -11.68
CA PHE A 608 19.55 -13.47 -11.47
C PHE A 608 19.38 -13.16 -9.99
N VAL A 609 18.95 -11.94 -9.65
CA VAL A 609 18.82 -11.47 -8.26
C VAL A 609 17.53 -10.68 -8.09
N ASN A 610 16.71 -11.10 -7.13
CA ASN A 610 15.47 -10.41 -6.76
C ASN A 610 15.74 -9.01 -6.21
N LEU A 611 14.94 -8.03 -6.63
CA LEU A 611 15.00 -6.65 -6.15
C LEU A 611 13.63 -5.96 -6.23
N LEU A 612 13.24 -5.23 -5.18
CA LEU A 612 11.95 -4.54 -5.14
C LEU A 612 11.91 -3.30 -6.06
N PRO A 613 10.75 -2.98 -6.70
CA PRO A 613 10.61 -1.81 -7.58
C PRO A 613 11.06 -0.47 -6.97
N ARG A 614 10.90 -0.30 -5.65
CA ARG A 614 11.31 0.94 -4.95
C ARG A 614 12.83 1.10 -4.84
N SER A 615 13.59 0.01 -4.86
CA SER A 615 15.06 0.01 -4.76
C SER A 615 15.75 0.58 -6.00
N PHE A 616 15.06 0.64 -7.14
CA PHE A 616 15.55 1.27 -8.37
C PHE A 616 15.55 2.80 -8.35
N TYR A 617 14.86 3.43 -7.38
CA TYR A 617 14.84 4.90 -7.24
C TYR A 617 16.01 5.45 -6.40
N ASP A 618 16.76 4.58 -5.69
CA ASP A 618 18.01 4.96 -5.03
C ASP A 618 19.18 4.75 -6.02
N SER A 619 19.52 5.79 -6.78
CA SER A 619 20.64 5.73 -7.72
C SER A 619 21.99 5.55 -7.01
N ALA A 620 22.16 6.05 -5.78
CA ALA A 620 23.38 5.85 -5.00
C ALA A 620 23.56 4.37 -4.60
N PHE A 621 22.47 3.63 -4.39
CA PHE A 621 22.54 2.17 -4.22
C PHE A 621 23.07 1.48 -5.47
N ILE A 622 22.48 1.72 -6.65
CA ILE A 622 22.81 0.95 -7.87
C ILE A 622 24.13 1.43 -8.51
N GLU A 623 24.38 2.73 -8.57
CA GLU A 623 25.57 3.30 -9.24
C GLU A 623 26.83 3.18 -8.38
N ILE A 624 26.72 3.30 -7.05
CA ILE A 624 27.88 3.36 -6.14
C ILE A 624 28.01 2.06 -5.32
N GLU A 625 26.98 1.67 -4.56
CA GLU A 625 27.10 0.51 -3.66
C GLU A 625 27.18 -0.82 -4.43
N VAL A 626 26.31 -1.01 -5.43
CA VAL A 626 26.34 -2.20 -6.29
C VAL A 626 27.57 -2.20 -7.20
N GLY A 627 28.02 -1.04 -7.71
CA GLY A 627 29.25 -0.91 -8.49
C GLY A 627 30.47 -1.54 -7.78
N HIS A 628 30.76 -1.10 -6.55
CA HIS A 628 31.86 -1.67 -5.76
C HIS A 628 31.69 -3.16 -5.44
N LEU A 629 30.45 -3.66 -5.29
CA LEU A 629 30.18 -5.09 -5.07
C LEU A 629 30.47 -5.94 -6.31
N LEU A 630 30.20 -5.42 -7.51
CA LEU A 630 30.52 -6.09 -8.76
C LEU A 630 32.03 -6.13 -9.00
N GLU A 631 32.74 -5.01 -8.76
CA GLU A 631 34.20 -4.97 -8.81
C GLU A 631 34.83 -6.00 -7.85
N ALA A 632 34.33 -6.08 -6.61
CA ALA A 632 34.81 -7.04 -5.61
C ALA A 632 34.52 -8.52 -5.97
N ALA A 633 33.47 -8.77 -6.76
CA ALA A 633 33.13 -10.10 -7.27
C ALA A 633 33.80 -10.44 -8.62
N ALA A 634 34.52 -9.49 -9.23
CA ALA A 634 35.01 -9.54 -10.62
C ALA A 634 33.90 -9.76 -11.67
N LEU A 635 32.71 -9.20 -11.40
CA LEU A 635 31.54 -9.21 -12.28
C LEU A 635 31.32 -7.85 -12.94
N THR A 636 30.48 -7.82 -13.98
CA THR A 636 30.03 -6.60 -14.66
C THR A 636 28.51 -6.45 -14.58
N PRO A 637 27.92 -5.28 -14.87
CA PRO A 637 26.45 -5.13 -14.98
C PRO A 637 25.81 -6.15 -15.92
N ALA A 638 26.49 -6.52 -17.02
CA ALA A 638 26.03 -7.53 -17.98
C ALA A 638 25.96 -8.96 -17.41
N ASN A 639 26.58 -9.22 -16.26
CA ASN A 639 26.40 -10.48 -15.54
C ASN A 639 25.13 -10.48 -14.70
N ILE A 640 24.52 -9.33 -14.38
CA ILE A 640 23.38 -9.26 -13.45
C ILE A 640 22.06 -9.13 -14.21
N VAL A 641 21.05 -9.89 -13.76
CA VAL A 641 19.65 -9.74 -14.15
C VAL A 641 18.83 -9.43 -12.91
N PHE A 642 18.17 -8.27 -12.88
CA PHE A 642 17.25 -7.94 -11.80
C PHE A 642 15.92 -8.66 -11.99
N GLU A 643 15.47 -9.44 -11.01
CA GLU A 643 14.13 -10.02 -11.00
C GLU A 643 13.16 -9.08 -10.29
N ILE A 644 12.19 -8.56 -11.03
CA ILE A 644 11.16 -7.65 -10.54
C ILE A 644 9.98 -8.49 -10.03
N THR A 645 9.76 -8.46 -8.72
CA THR A 645 8.58 -9.07 -8.10
C THR A 645 7.40 -8.09 -8.10
N GLU A 646 6.28 -8.45 -8.75
CA GLU A 646 5.08 -7.59 -8.87
C GLU A 646 4.28 -7.45 -7.55
N ARG A 647 4.83 -7.93 -6.42
CA ARG A 647 4.20 -7.87 -5.08
C ARG A 647 3.95 -6.46 -4.58
N LEU A 648 4.75 -5.49 -5.04
CA LEU A 648 4.50 -4.06 -4.85
C LEU A 648 4.02 -3.49 -6.18
N ALA A 649 2.79 -2.97 -6.19
CA ALA A 649 2.21 -2.32 -7.37
C ALA A 649 3.09 -1.15 -7.83
N ILE A 650 3.36 -1.07 -9.13
CA ILE A 650 4.23 -0.03 -9.70
C ILE A 650 3.43 1.28 -9.79
N GLU A 651 3.45 2.05 -8.69
CA GLU A 651 2.72 3.32 -8.51
C GLU A 651 2.91 4.33 -9.66
N ASN A 652 4.06 4.29 -10.34
CA ASN A 652 4.33 5.10 -11.52
C ASN A 652 5.19 4.34 -12.54
N PHE A 653 4.53 3.60 -13.43
CA PHE A 653 5.17 2.87 -14.54
C PHE A 653 6.08 3.74 -15.41
N THR A 654 5.74 5.02 -15.62
CA THR A 654 6.55 5.94 -16.45
C THR A 654 7.90 6.24 -15.80
N THR A 655 7.92 6.52 -14.49
CA THR A 655 9.16 6.77 -13.74
C THR A 655 9.97 5.48 -13.56
N PHE A 656 9.29 4.37 -13.24
CA PHE A 656 9.95 3.07 -13.07
C PHE A 656 10.63 2.59 -14.35
N ARG A 657 9.94 2.66 -15.50
CA ARG A 657 10.51 2.31 -16.81
C ARG A 657 11.69 3.21 -17.19
N ARG A 658 11.70 4.49 -16.78
CA ARG A 658 12.85 5.39 -16.97
C ARG A 658 14.06 4.97 -16.13
N ALA A 659 13.85 4.52 -14.90
CA ALA A 659 14.92 3.98 -14.06
C ALA A 659 15.49 2.68 -14.66
N LEU A 660 14.62 1.72 -15.02
CA LEU A 660 15.04 0.48 -15.70
C LEU A 660 15.82 0.75 -16.99
N ALA A 661 15.38 1.70 -17.82
CA ALA A 661 16.08 2.05 -19.05
C ALA A 661 17.48 2.64 -18.80
N ALA A 662 17.70 3.34 -17.69
CA ALA A 662 19.03 3.85 -17.31
C ALA A 662 19.97 2.69 -16.90
N TYR A 663 19.49 1.75 -16.08
CA TYR A 663 20.29 0.60 -15.67
C TYR A 663 20.52 -0.41 -16.82
N ALA A 664 19.54 -0.58 -17.71
CA ALA A 664 19.73 -1.33 -18.96
C ALA A 664 20.81 -0.70 -19.86
N ALA A 665 20.90 0.64 -19.92
CA ALA A 665 21.97 1.33 -20.63
C ALA A 665 23.36 1.19 -19.95
N MET A 666 23.42 0.87 -18.65
CA MET A 666 24.65 0.44 -17.97
C MET A 666 25.00 -1.04 -18.24
N GLY A 667 24.09 -1.80 -18.86
CA GLY A 667 24.25 -3.21 -19.22
C GLY A 667 23.53 -4.21 -18.32
N PHE A 668 22.79 -3.77 -17.29
CA PHE A 668 21.99 -4.68 -16.46
C PHE A 668 20.83 -5.30 -17.24
N GLY A 669 20.59 -6.61 -17.07
CA GLY A 669 19.38 -7.25 -17.58
C GLY A 669 18.19 -7.11 -16.64
N VAL A 670 16.98 -7.29 -17.17
CA VAL A 670 15.71 -7.23 -16.44
C VAL A 670 14.87 -8.48 -16.68
N ALA A 671 14.34 -9.07 -15.60
CA ALA A 671 13.39 -10.17 -15.63
C ALA A 671 12.09 -9.79 -14.89
N ILE A 672 10.95 -10.29 -15.37
CA ILE A 672 9.69 -10.26 -14.60
C ILE A 672 9.41 -11.68 -14.08
N ASP A 673 9.09 -11.74 -12.78
CA ASP A 673 8.97 -12.99 -12.03
C ASP A 673 7.51 -13.50 -11.88
N ASP A 674 7.37 -14.78 -11.51
CA ASP A 674 6.12 -15.43 -11.11
C ASP A 674 4.97 -15.34 -12.16
N VAL A 675 5.31 -15.21 -13.46
CA VAL A 675 4.32 -14.96 -14.52
C VAL A 675 3.36 -16.15 -14.67
N GLY A 676 2.05 -15.84 -14.69
CA GLY A 676 0.97 -16.82 -14.69
C GLY A 676 0.34 -17.11 -13.33
N THR A 677 0.86 -16.52 -12.24
CA THR A 677 0.19 -16.52 -10.92
C THR A 677 -0.95 -15.49 -10.85
N ARG A 678 -1.59 -15.40 -9.68
CA ARG A 678 -2.67 -14.43 -9.37
C ARG A 678 -2.19 -12.96 -9.31
N HIS A 679 -0.90 -12.69 -9.49
CA HIS A 679 -0.27 -11.39 -9.19
C HIS A 679 0.49 -10.74 -10.35
N SER A 680 1.01 -11.49 -11.33
CA SER A 680 1.81 -10.91 -12.43
C SER A 680 0.94 -10.54 -13.64
N ASN A 681 0.80 -9.25 -13.94
CA ASN A 681 -0.05 -8.75 -15.02
C ASN A 681 0.67 -8.76 -16.38
N LEU A 682 -0.01 -9.21 -17.43
CA LEU A 682 0.52 -9.18 -18.80
C LEU A 682 0.77 -7.74 -19.29
N GLU A 683 -0.01 -6.78 -18.77
CA GLU A 683 0.22 -5.35 -18.95
C GLU A 683 1.59 -4.90 -18.46
N THR A 684 2.04 -5.39 -17.29
CA THR A 684 3.37 -5.13 -16.72
C THR A 684 4.46 -5.63 -17.67
N VAL A 685 4.31 -6.83 -18.23
CA VAL A 685 5.23 -7.40 -19.22
C VAL A 685 5.29 -6.53 -20.50
N MET A 686 4.14 -6.14 -21.04
CA MET A 686 4.06 -5.32 -22.25
C MET A 686 4.53 -3.87 -22.06
N ALA A 687 4.35 -3.30 -20.87
CA ALA A 687 4.70 -1.93 -20.54
C ALA A 687 6.20 -1.74 -20.23
N LEU A 688 6.83 -2.75 -19.59
CA LEU A 688 8.24 -2.72 -19.22
C LEU A 688 9.18 -3.27 -20.31
N ARG A 689 8.74 -4.29 -21.07
CA ARG A 689 9.56 -5.02 -22.07
C ARG A 689 10.90 -5.54 -21.48
N PRO A 690 10.84 -6.54 -20.57
CA PRO A 690 12.05 -7.11 -19.95
C PRO A 690 12.84 -7.97 -20.94
N ASP A 691 14.14 -8.18 -20.68
CA ASP A 691 14.94 -9.20 -21.40
C ASP A 691 14.44 -10.63 -21.14
N PHE A 692 13.85 -10.88 -19.95
CA PHE A 692 13.40 -12.22 -19.54
C PHE A 692 11.98 -12.24 -18.95
N ILE A 693 11.27 -13.34 -19.21
CA ILE A 693 9.97 -13.67 -18.61
C ILE A 693 10.11 -15.00 -17.88
N LYS A 694 9.99 -15.01 -16.55
CA LYS A 694 10.01 -16.25 -15.75
C LYS A 694 8.59 -16.78 -15.57
N LEU A 695 8.35 -18.02 -16.00
CA LEU A 695 7.07 -18.69 -15.90
C LEU A 695 6.96 -19.46 -14.59
N SER A 696 5.99 -19.08 -13.76
CA SER A 696 5.68 -19.72 -12.48
C SER A 696 5.42 -21.23 -12.58
N ASP A 697 5.65 -21.93 -11.46
CA ASP A 697 5.42 -23.38 -11.36
C ASP A 697 3.95 -23.79 -11.59
N VAL A 698 3.02 -22.84 -11.44
CA VAL A 698 1.61 -22.96 -11.79
C VAL A 698 1.40 -23.20 -13.29
N LEU A 699 2.19 -22.59 -14.18
CA LEU A 699 2.08 -22.81 -15.62
C LEU A 699 2.90 -24.01 -16.11
N THR A 700 4.01 -24.36 -15.44
CA THR A 700 4.96 -25.38 -15.93
C THR A 700 4.72 -26.78 -15.36
N ARG A 701 4.39 -26.93 -14.07
CA ARG A 701 4.25 -28.25 -13.43
C ARG A 701 3.09 -29.04 -14.06
N GLY A 702 3.35 -30.22 -14.60
CA GLY A 702 2.36 -31.05 -15.30
C GLY A 702 1.88 -30.51 -16.65
N VAL A 703 2.61 -29.56 -17.28
CA VAL A 703 2.33 -29.05 -18.62
C VAL A 703 2.23 -30.15 -19.67
N ALA A 704 3.04 -31.22 -19.56
CA ALA A 704 3.01 -32.35 -20.48
C ALA A 704 1.63 -33.04 -20.57
N ARG A 705 0.85 -32.97 -19.48
CA ARG A 705 -0.47 -33.62 -19.35
C ARG A 705 -1.64 -32.67 -19.59
N SER A 706 -1.40 -31.36 -19.77
CA SER A 706 -2.43 -30.34 -19.94
C SER A 706 -2.38 -29.73 -21.34
N THR A 707 -3.47 -29.86 -22.11
CA THR A 707 -3.62 -29.10 -23.37
C THR A 707 -3.69 -27.61 -23.11
N VAL A 708 -4.48 -27.17 -22.11
CA VAL A 708 -4.69 -25.76 -21.78
C VAL A 708 -3.37 -25.06 -21.45
N LYS A 709 -2.54 -25.62 -20.56
CA LYS A 709 -1.22 -25.03 -20.23
C LYS A 709 -0.33 -24.91 -21.47
N ARG A 710 -0.33 -25.92 -22.35
CA ARG A 710 0.46 -25.90 -23.59
C ARG A 710 0.02 -24.79 -24.55
N GLU A 711 -1.29 -24.58 -24.76
CA GLU A 711 -1.76 -23.47 -25.60
C GLU A 711 -1.46 -22.10 -24.96
N MET A 712 -1.60 -21.97 -23.63
CA MET A 712 -1.23 -20.74 -22.91
C MET A 712 0.27 -20.43 -23.04
N LEU A 713 1.14 -21.43 -22.93
CA LEU A 713 2.58 -21.25 -23.12
C LEU A 713 2.95 -20.90 -24.57
N ARG A 714 2.27 -21.45 -25.58
CA ARG A 714 2.45 -21.00 -26.99
C ARG A 714 2.03 -19.55 -27.19
N SER A 715 0.95 -19.12 -26.54
CA SER A 715 0.49 -17.73 -26.59
C SER A 715 1.49 -16.78 -25.91
N LEU A 716 2.04 -17.17 -24.76
CA LEU A 716 3.12 -16.42 -24.09
C LEU A 716 4.42 -16.42 -24.90
N GLY A 717 4.77 -17.53 -25.57
CA GLY A 717 5.90 -17.64 -26.50
C GLY A 717 5.87 -16.55 -27.56
N ARG A 718 4.75 -16.44 -28.29
CA ARG A 718 4.52 -15.38 -29.30
C ARG A 718 4.57 -13.96 -28.73
N ILE A 719 4.20 -13.77 -27.46
CA ILE A 719 4.27 -12.46 -26.81
C ILE A 719 5.73 -12.13 -26.46
N GLY A 720 6.52 -13.09 -25.98
CA GLY A 720 7.96 -12.96 -25.79
C GLY A 720 8.67 -12.62 -27.11
N GLU A 721 8.42 -13.41 -28.17
CA GLU A 721 8.90 -13.14 -29.54
C GLU A 721 8.54 -11.72 -30.02
N ALA A 722 7.32 -11.25 -29.76
CA ALA A 722 6.84 -9.93 -30.18
C ALA A 722 7.42 -8.73 -29.40
N ILE A 723 8.11 -8.97 -28.28
CA ILE A 723 8.79 -7.93 -27.50
C ILE A 723 10.30 -8.18 -27.30
N ASP A 724 10.85 -9.20 -27.98
CA ASP A 724 12.23 -9.70 -27.88
C ASP A 724 12.64 -10.20 -26.47
N ALA A 725 11.67 -10.70 -25.69
CA ALA A 725 11.87 -11.23 -24.35
C ALA A 725 12.04 -12.76 -24.33
N VAL A 726 13.07 -13.24 -23.62
CA VAL A 726 13.41 -14.67 -23.52
C VAL A 726 12.66 -15.35 -22.38
N ILE A 727 11.96 -16.43 -22.68
CA ILE A 727 11.19 -17.20 -21.69
C ILE A 727 12.10 -18.17 -20.91
N VAL A 728 11.97 -18.13 -19.58
CA VAL A 728 12.57 -19.07 -18.62
C VAL A 728 11.43 -19.83 -17.91
N ALA A 729 11.45 -21.16 -17.92
CA ALA A 729 10.44 -21.97 -17.23
C ALA A 729 10.91 -22.46 -15.85
N GLU A 730 10.15 -22.19 -14.81
CA GLU A 730 10.44 -22.65 -13.44
C GLU A 730 9.76 -23.98 -13.09
N GLY A 731 9.92 -24.43 -11.84
CA GLY A 731 9.14 -25.55 -11.29
C GLY A 731 9.36 -26.90 -11.97
N ILE A 732 10.41 -27.05 -12.80
CA ILE A 732 10.66 -28.27 -13.58
C ILE A 732 11.03 -29.43 -12.64
N GLU A 733 10.07 -30.31 -12.39
CA GLU A 733 10.15 -31.44 -11.46
C GLU A 733 10.11 -32.82 -12.15
N THR A 734 9.70 -32.89 -13.42
CA THR A 734 9.57 -34.14 -14.18
C THR A 734 10.33 -34.10 -15.52
N PRO A 735 10.81 -35.24 -16.05
CA PRO A 735 11.37 -35.31 -17.40
C PRO A 735 10.32 -35.03 -18.49
N ASP A 736 9.07 -35.47 -18.27
CA ASP A 736 7.95 -35.25 -19.20
C ASP A 736 7.72 -33.74 -19.42
N ASP A 737 7.68 -32.96 -18.34
CA ASP A 737 7.48 -31.52 -18.41
C ASP A 737 8.69 -30.79 -19.01
N LEU A 738 9.93 -31.21 -18.70
CA LEU A 738 11.14 -30.65 -19.31
C LEU A 738 11.13 -30.81 -20.84
N LEU A 739 10.85 -32.02 -21.33
CA LEU A 739 10.76 -32.30 -22.76
C LEU A 739 9.60 -31.53 -23.39
N CYS A 740 8.44 -31.48 -22.74
CA CYS A 740 7.31 -30.70 -23.22
C CYS A 740 7.61 -29.19 -23.31
N LEU A 741 8.38 -28.60 -22.38
CA LEU A 741 8.75 -27.19 -22.41
C LEU A 741 9.72 -26.90 -23.57
N ARG A 742 10.73 -27.74 -23.74
CA ARG A 742 11.65 -27.71 -24.89
C ARG A 742 10.89 -27.78 -26.22
N ASP A 743 9.99 -28.75 -26.35
CA ASP A 743 9.20 -29.00 -27.57
C ASP A 743 8.14 -27.91 -27.85
N LEU A 744 7.94 -26.97 -26.92
CA LEU A 744 7.15 -25.73 -27.11
C LEU A 744 8.01 -24.51 -27.49
N GLY A 745 9.34 -24.67 -27.61
CA GLY A 745 10.27 -23.58 -27.90
C GLY A 745 10.77 -22.81 -26.68
N VAL A 746 10.53 -23.29 -25.45
CA VAL A 746 11.06 -22.64 -24.25
C VAL A 746 12.58 -22.89 -24.17
N ARG A 747 13.36 -21.80 -24.24
CA ARG A 747 14.83 -21.86 -24.36
C ARG A 747 15.51 -22.25 -23.04
N TYR A 748 15.10 -21.66 -21.93
CA TYR A 748 15.75 -21.84 -20.63
C TYR A 748 14.78 -22.37 -19.57
N GLY A 749 15.30 -23.03 -18.54
CA GLY A 749 14.49 -23.36 -17.38
C GLY A 749 15.26 -23.81 -16.15
N GLN A 750 14.55 -23.90 -15.03
CA GLN A 750 15.05 -24.32 -13.73
C GLN A 750 14.01 -25.15 -12.96
N GLY A 751 14.48 -25.97 -12.03
CA GLY A 751 13.61 -26.74 -11.14
C GLY A 751 14.30 -27.91 -10.47
N PHE A 752 13.64 -28.51 -9.49
CA PHE A 752 14.23 -29.55 -8.64
C PHE A 752 14.60 -30.85 -9.38
N PHE A 753 14.16 -31.06 -10.62
CA PHE A 753 14.67 -32.12 -11.51
C PHE A 753 16.08 -31.82 -12.01
N ILE A 754 16.32 -30.57 -12.44
CA ILE A 754 17.59 -30.06 -12.98
C ILE A 754 18.65 -30.04 -11.89
N ALA A 755 18.40 -29.30 -10.81
CA ALA A 755 19.19 -29.24 -9.59
C ALA A 755 18.35 -28.68 -8.44
N ARG A 756 18.77 -28.88 -7.18
CA ARG A 756 18.22 -28.13 -6.03
C ARG A 756 19.11 -26.92 -5.74
N PRO A 757 18.58 -25.84 -5.12
CA PRO A 757 19.40 -24.77 -4.58
C PRO A 757 20.52 -25.30 -3.67
N GLY A 758 21.72 -24.75 -3.80
CA GLY A 758 22.88 -25.11 -2.97
C GLY A 758 24.00 -24.09 -3.10
N ALA A 759 25.12 -24.32 -2.39
CA ALA A 759 26.29 -23.44 -2.42
C ALA A 759 27.58 -24.25 -2.68
N PRO A 760 28.59 -23.70 -3.39
CA PRO A 760 28.58 -22.39 -4.04
C PRO A 760 27.70 -22.40 -5.31
N PHE A 761 27.98 -23.24 -6.30
CA PHE A 761 27.24 -23.28 -7.57
C PHE A 761 26.87 -24.73 -7.93
N PRO A 762 25.59 -25.14 -7.82
CA PRO A 762 25.19 -26.52 -8.13
C PRO A 762 25.29 -26.85 -9.62
N THR A 763 25.80 -28.04 -9.93
CA THR A 763 25.88 -28.55 -11.31
C THR A 763 24.63 -29.33 -11.72
N VAL A 764 24.39 -29.39 -13.03
CA VAL A 764 23.26 -30.10 -13.65
C VAL A 764 23.39 -31.61 -13.43
N ARG A 765 22.31 -32.28 -13.02
CA ARG A 765 22.34 -33.74 -12.80
C ARG A 765 22.52 -34.50 -14.12
N ALA A 766 23.35 -35.55 -14.10
CA ALA A 766 23.60 -36.41 -15.26
C ALA A 766 22.32 -37.03 -15.88
N SER A 767 21.30 -37.31 -15.07
CA SER A 767 19.99 -37.81 -15.55
C SER A 767 19.24 -36.81 -16.44
N VAL A 768 19.47 -35.50 -16.25
CA VAL A 768 18.86 -34.42 -17.03
C VAL A 768 19.52 -34.37 -18.40
N LEU A 769 20.86 -34.38 -18.43
CA LEU A 769 21.65 -34.47 -19.67
C LEU A 769 21.32 -35.73 -20.47
N GLN A 770 21.09 -36.87 -19.79
CA GLN A 770 20.62 -38.10 -20.43
C GLN A 770 19.19 -37.95 -21.00
N THR A 771 18.27 -37.31 -20.27
CA THR A 771 16.90 -37.05 -20.72
C THR A 771 16.88 -36.19 -21.98
N ILE A 772 17.63 -35.08 -21.99
CA ILE A 772 17.76 -34.17 -23.13
C ILE A 772 18.30 -34.92 -24.36
N ARG A 773 19.37 -35.71 -24.21
CA ARG A 773 19.97 -36.50 -25.31
C ARG A 773 19.03 -37.56 -25.88
N ILE A 774 18.28 -38.28 -25.03
CA ILE A 774 17.30 -39.29 -25.47
C ILE A 774 16.11 -38.61 -26.18
N GLY A 775 15.61 -37.50 -25.61
CA GLY A 775 14.52 -36.73 -26.19
C GLY A 775 14.87 -36.06 -27.52
N ALA A 776 16.15 -35.77 -27.79
CA ALA A 776 16.62 -35.31 -29.10
C ALA A 776 16.64 -36.44 -30.13
N ALA A 777 17.09 -37.65 -29.75
CA ALA A 777 17.13 -38.82 -30.63
C ALA A 777 15.73 -39.32 -31.07
N SER A 778 14.66 -38.91 -30.40
CA SER A 778 13.27 -39.24 -30.76
C SER A 778 12.66 -38.34 -31.84
N VAL A 779 13.31 -37.22 -32.20
CA VAL A 779 12.76 -36.22 -33.13
C VAL A 779 13.54 -36.25 -34.45
N ALA A 780 13.36 -37.33 -35.21
CA ALA A 780 13.77 -37.37 -36.61
C ALA A 780 12.75 -36.58 -37.46
N PRO A 781 13.19 -35.70 -38.38
CA PRO A 781 12.27 -34.97 -39.24
C PRO A 781 11.54 -35.95 -40.19
N PRO A 782 10.25 -35.73 -40.49
CA PRO A 782 9.52 -36.54 -41.46
C PRO A 782 10.18 -36.40 -42.83
N SER A 783 10.36 -37.54 -43.53
CA SER A 783 10.92 -37.56 -44.87
C SER A 783 10.08 -36.73 -45.83
N SER A 784 10.75 -35.93 -46.66
CA SER A 784 10.17 -35.08 -47.71
C SER A 784 9.07 -35.79 -48.50
N ALA A 785 7.83 -35.32 -48.37
CA ALA A 785 6.73 -35.62 -49.27
C ALA A 785 6.34 -34.31 -49.98
N GLU A 786 6.16 -34.42 -51.30
CA GLU A 786 6.03 -33.32 -52.25
C GLU A 786 4.96 -32.28 -51.86
N PHE A 787 5.35 -31.00 -51.89
CA PHE A 787 4.43 -29.86 -52.03
C PHE A 787 4.97 -28.95 -53.13
N GLU A 788 4.08 -28.48 -54.00
CA GLU A 788 4.41 -27.74 -55.21
C GLU A 788 4.79 -26.28 -54.92
N GLU A 789 5.47 -25.64 -55.87
CA GLU A 789 5.89 -24.25 -55.79
C GLU A 789 4.70 -23.29 -55.84
N ASP A 790 4.57 -22.41 -54.85
CA ASP A 790 3.99 -21.08 -55.05
C ASP A 790 4.82 -20.05 -54.27
N GLY A 791 5.03 -18.87 -54.87
CA GLY A 791 6.15 -18.00 -54.54
C GLY A 791 5.79 -16.79 -53.69
N ASP A 792 6.41 -16.66 -52.51
CA ASP A 792 6.56 -15.37 -51.82
C ASP A 792 8.01 -15.19 -51.32
N LEU A 793 8.65 -14.10 -51.74
CA LEU A 793 10.05 -13.80 -51.42
C LEU A 793 10.14 -13.15 -50.04
N ARG A 794 10.42 -13.95 -49.01
CA ARG A 794 10.73 -13.45 -47.66
C ARG A 794 12.20 -13.65 -47.34
N GLU A 795 12.81 -12.56 -46.89
CA GLU A 795 14.23 -12.48 -46.59
C GLU A 795 14.60 -13.38 -45.40
N ALA A 796 15.82 -13.93 -45.43
CA ALA A 796 16.32 -14.76 -44.33
C ALA A 796 16.49 -13.90 -43.05
N PRO A 797 16.30 -14.48 -41.85
CA PRO A 797 16.56 -13.76 -40.61
C PRO A 797 18.02 -13.30 -40.54
N PRO A 798 18.31 -12.11 -39.97
CA PRO A 798 19.66 -11.57 -39.92
C PRO A 798 20.59 -12.47 -39.10
N ALA A 799 21.78 -12.76 -39.64
CA ALA A 799 22.76 -13.62 -39.00
C ALA A 799 23.30 -13.03 -37.69
N GLU A 800 23.76 -13.94 -36.82
CA GLU A 800 24.34 -13.65 -35.51
C GLU A 800 25.43 -12.57 -35.57
N ARG A 801 25.40 -11.62 -34.63
CA ARG A 801 26.49 -10.64 -34.45
C ARG A 801 27.48 -11.15 -33.40
N PRO A 802 28.71 -11.57 -33.78
CA PRO A 802 29.76 -11.82 -32.81
C PRO A 802 30.25 -10.49 -32.21
N PHE A 803 30.38 -10.42 -30.88
CA PHE A 803 30.92 -9.25 -30.20
C PHE A 803 32.46 -9.19 -30.34
N PRO A 804 33.05 -8.05 -30.76
CA PRO A 804 34.49 -7.91 -30.87
C PRO A 804 35.15 -7.63 -29.50
N ILE A 805 36.18 -8.40 -29.17
CA ILE A 805 37.08 -8.14 -28.05
C ILE A 805 38.32 -7.40 -28.59
N GLY A 806 38.58 -6.15 -28.16
CA GLY A 806 39.90 -5.54 -28.36
C GLY A 806 40.00 -4.00 -28.47
N SER A 807 40.58 -3.39 -27.45
CA SER A 807 41.67 -2.38 -27.53
C SER A 807 41.64 -1.18 -28.51
N SER A 808 41.63 0.01 -27.89
CA SER A 808 42.56 1.15 -28.12
C SER A 808 42.50 2.05 -29.38
N GLU A 809 42.32 3.35 -29.11
CA GLU A 809 42.73 4.54 -29.91
C GLU A 809 42.04 4.82 -31.27
N VAL A 810 42.40 5.98 -31.86
CA VAL A 810 41.78 6.72 -33.00
C VAL A 810 40.51 7.51 -32.58
N ALA A 811 40.61 8.77 -32.13
CA ALA A 811 41.00 10.01 -32.83
C ALA A 811 39.88 10.65 -33.69
N LEU A 812 39.50 11.88 -33.34
CA LEU A 812 38.47 12.69 -34.01
C LEU A 812 39.03 13.44 -35.24
N PRO A 813 38.29 13.48 -36.37
CA PRO A 813 38.45 14.52 -37.39
C PRO A 813 37.53 15.72 -37.11
N GLY A 814 38.03 16.93 -37.36
CA GLY A 814 37.24 18.18 -37.37
C GLY A 814 37.03 18.73 -38.80
N HIS A 815 36.74 20.03 -38.88
CA HIS A 815 36.40 20.84 -40.08
C HIS A 815 34.93 20.69 -40.59
N ASP A 816 34.21 21.78 -40.94
CA ASP A 816 34.45 23.20 -40.64
C ASP A 816 33.25 24.14 -40.90
N LEU A 817 33.29 25.29 -40.21
CA LEU A 817 32.84 26.65 -40.63
C LEU A 817 31.36 27.04 -40.86
N ALA A 818 31.17 28.37 -40.70
CA ALA A 818 30.04 29.25 -41.05
C ALA A 818 28.74 29.16 -40.21
N ASP A 819 28.16 30.27 -39.73
CA ASP A 819 28.59 31.69 -39.73
C ASP A 819 27.81 32.53 -38.68
N ALA A 820 28.19 33.82 -38.53
CA ALA A 820 27.43 34.93 -37.92
C ALA A 820 27.34 35.06 -36.37
N ASP A 821 28.40 35.67 -35.82
CA ASP A 821 28.42 37.00 -35.16
C ASP A 821 27.61 37.38 -33.90
N ASP A 822 28.28 38.29 -33.16
CA ASP A 822 27.82 39.34 -32.24
C ASP A 822 27.26 39.03 -30.83
N ASN A 823 28.22 39.06 -29.88
CA ASN A 823 28.39 40.16 -28.91
C ASN A 823 27.34 40.37 -27.80
N GLU A 824 27.74 40.24 -26.52
CA GLU A 824 27.96 41.41 -25.64
C GLU A 824 28.67 41.09 -24.30
N PHE A 825 29.59 41.98 -23.93
CA PHE A 825 30.20 42.32 -22.63
C PHE A 825 30.59 41.26 -21.56
N ALA A 826 31.79 41.48 -21.00
CA ALA A 826 32.32 40.86 -19.79
C ALA A 826 32.28 41.84 -18.61
N GLU A 827 32.48 41.33 -17.39
CA GLU A 827 33.11 42.11 -16.32
C GLU A 827 34.01 41.21 -15.45
N GLU A 828 35.03 41.81 -14.82
CA GLU A 828 36.08 41.14 -14.04
C GLU A 828 35.60 40.95 -12.56
N VAL A 829 36.28 40.31 -11.61
CA VAL A 829 37.58 40.66 -11.01
C VAL A 829 38.08 39.51 -10.10
N GLU A 830 39.40 39.31 -10.10
CA GLU A 830 40.32 38.77 -9.08
C GLU A 830 39.75 38.05 -7.82
N THR A 831 40.34 36.94 -7.37
CA THR A 831 41.69 36.96 -6.76
C THR A 831 42.38 35.59 -6.70
N ALA A 832 43.73 35.64 -6.75
CA ALA A 832 44.62 34.54 -6.40
C ALA A 832 44.71 34.41 -4.84
N ASP A 833 45.40 33.45 -4.20
CA ASP A 833 46.75 33.00 -4.51
C ASP A 833 47.11 31.62 -3.89
N SER A 834 47.91 30.86 -4.64
CA SER A 834 49.23 30.29 -4.30
C SER A 834 49.55 29.70 -2.90
N ALA A 835 50.51 28.77 -2.77
CA ALA A 835 51.17 27.85 -3.72
C ALA A 835 52.07 26.87 -2.94
N LEU A 836 52.48 25.77 -3.56
CA LEU A 836 53.91 25.38 -3.74
C LEU A 836 54.02 23.94 -4.27
N ALA A 837 54.58 23.79 -5.47
CA ALA A 837 55.02 22.52 -6.02
C ALA A 837 56.56 22.48 -6.07
N TYR A 838 57.15 21.28 -6.05
CA TYR A 838 58.38 20.83 -6.75
C TYR A 838 58.88 19.53 -6.08
N GLY A 839 59.36 18.50 -6.78
CA GLY A 839 59.51 18.37 -8.24
C GLY A 839 59.69 16.91 -8.71
N ARG A 840 59.75 16.71 -10.03
CA ARG A 840 59.77 15.39 -10.70
C ARG A 840 61.11 14.66 -10.56
N ARG A 841 61.09 13.31 -10.52
CA ARG A 841 61.56 12.41 -11.61
C ARG A 841 61.49 10.91 -11.24
N HIS A 842 61.16 10.07 -12.23
CA HIS A 842 61.37 8.61 -12.20
C HIS A 842 62.85 8.25 -12.46
N PRO A 843 63.24 6.99 -12.21
CA PRO A 843 63.40 6.08 -13.37
C PRO A 843 62.64 4.73 -13.24
N ARG A 844 62.47 4.03 -14.39
CA ARG A 844 62.04 2.61 -14.50
C ARG A 844 63.27 1.69 -14.57
N GLY A 845 63.15 0.39 -14.26
CA GLY A 845 64.15 -0.59 -14.72
C GLY A 845 64.14 -2.01 -14.15
N SER A 846 63.57 -2.97 -14.92
CA SER A 846 63.95 -4.41 -14.99
C SER A 846 63.81 -5.34 -13.76
N ALA A 847 63.71 -6.65 -14.03
CA ALA A 847 63.46 -7.72 -13.05
C ALA A 847 64.46 -8.92 -13.17
N PRO A 848 64.06 -10.21 -13.00
CA PRO A 848 64.42 -11.08 -11.87
C PRO A 848 65.53 -12.10 -12.19
N PRO A 849 65.96 -12.97 -11.24
CA PRO A 849 65.35 -14.32 -11.15
C PRO A 849 65.39 -15.02 -9.76
N GLY A 850 64.75 -16.21 -9.63
CA GLY A 850 65.38 -17.34 -8.91
C GLY A 850 64.83 -17.83 -7.55
N GLN A 851 63.70 -18.55 -7.58
CA GLN A 851 63.35 -19.76 -6.78
C GLN A 851 63.91 -19.99 -5.34
N SER A 852 63.01 -20.17 -4.36
CA SER A 852 62.93 -21.40 -3.53
C SER A 852 61.65 -21.44 -2.65
N GLN A 853 61.15 -22.65 -2.37
CA GLN A 853 59.97 -22.99 -1.55
C GLN A 853 60.40 -23.84 -0.32
N PRO A 854 59.50 -24.45 0.50
CA PRO A 854 58.37 -23.88 1.27
C PRO A 854 58.36 -24.34 2.76
N ILE A 855 57.80 -23.55 3.70
CA ILE A 855 57.41 -24.01 5.05
C ILE A 855 56.08 -23.32 5.48
N PRO A 856 55.10 -24.03 6.10
CA PRO A 856 53.75 -23.51 6.33
C PRO A 856 53.47 -22.93 7.74
N ARG A 857 52.43 -22.09 7.84
CA ARG A 857 51.59 -21.82 9.02
C ARG A 857 50.15 -21.59 8.51
N THR A 858 49.05 -22.22 8.95
CA THR A 858 48.54 -22.72 10.25
C THR A 858 47.92 -21.67 11.18
N ASN A 859 46.59 -21.79 11.33
CA ASN A 859 45.73 -21.40 12.46
C ASN A 859 45.47 -19.93 12.83
N THR A 860 44.23 -19.51 12.52
CA THR A 860 43.17 -19.11 13.49
C THR A 860 43.55 -18.35 14.77
N GLY A 861 42.97 -17.15 14.90
CA GLY A 861 42.57 -16.51 16.16
C GLY A 861 41.39 -15.58 15.84
N GLN A 862 40.13 -16.03 15.90
CA GLN A 862 39.36 -16.33 17.11
C GLN A 862 39.14 -15.07 17.97
N TRP A 863 38.04 -14.37 17.70
CA TRP A 863 37.51 -13.33 18.59
C TRP A 863 37.28 -13.91 20.00
N THR A 864 37.60 -13.11 21.02
CA THR A 864 37.29 -13.41 22.42
C THR A 864 36.65 -12.16 23.04
N PRO A 865 35.44 -12.23 23.62
CA PRO A 865 34.81 -11.06 24.25
C PRO A 865 35.61 -10.59 25.47
N LEU A 866 35.69 -9.27 25.68
CA LEU A 866 36.26 -8.73 26.92
C LEU A 866 35.31 -9.00 28.08
N ARG A 867 35.78 -9.77 29.07
CA ARG A 867 35.02 -10.17 30.25
C ARG A 867 35.61 -9.48 31.48
N LEU A 868 34.78 -8.77 32.24
CA LEU A 868 35.07 -8.28 33.58
C LEU A 868 34.18 -9.06 34.56
N ASP A 869 34.63 -10.25 34.91
CA ASP A 869 34.19 -10.94 36.12
C ASP A 869 35.08 -10.49 37.28
N ASP A 870 34.52 -10.36 38.47
CA ASP A 870 35.18 -10.80 39.71
C ASP A 870 34.17 -10.90 40.87
N GLU A 871 33.55 -12.08 41.03
CA GLU A 871 33.14 -12.61 42.34
C GLU A 871 33.42 -14.13 42.40
N PRO A 872 34.04 -14.65 43.47
CA PRO A 872 34.37 -16.07 43.62
C PRO A 872 33.24 -16.90 44.25
N ALA A 873 33.17 -18.19 43.93
CA ALA A 873 32.09 -19.08 44.33
C ALA A 873 32.24 -19.71 45.75
N GLY A 874 31.11 -19.90 46.43
CA GLY A 874 31.00 -20.67 47.69
C GLY A 874 29.52 -20.97 48.06
N PRO A 875 29.13 -22.17 48.54
CA PRO A 875 27.71 -22.57 48.52
C PRO A 875 26.99 -22.68 49.89
N GLY A 876 25.71 -22.26 49.88
CA GLY A 876 24.63 -22.88 50.65
C GLY A 876 24.23 -22.24 51.99
N GLY A 877 22.92 -22.28 52.30
CA GLY A 877 22.39 -22.01 53.65
C GLY A 877 21.21 -21.04 53.73
N ALA A 878 20.26 -21.37 54.61
CA ALA A 878 19.00 -20.69 54.94
C ALA A 878 19.02 -19.16 55.17
N ALA A 879 17.82 -18.55 55.07
CA ALA A 879 17.52 -17.18 55.53
C ALA A 879 17.63 -17.05 57.08
N PRO A 880 17.87 -15.84 57.64
CA PRO A 880 16.81 -14.82 57.79
C PRO A 880 17.28 -13.34 57.64
N ALA A 881 16.42 -12.40 58.02
CA ALA A 881 16.70 -10.94 58.21
C ALA A 881 16.47 -10.56 59.70
N PRO A 882 16.45 -9.28 60.17
CA PRO A 882 16.91 -7.99 59.62
C PRO A 882 17.76 -7.10 60.61
N SER A 883 18.31 -5.94 60.16
CA SER A 883 18.80 -4.80 60.99
C SER A 883 19.16 -3.58 60.09
N GLU A 884 18.57 -2.38 60.17
CA GLU A 884 18.72 -1.26 61.14
C GLU A 884 19.87 -0.23 60.89
N VAL A 885 19.55 0.82 60.11
CA VAL A 885 19.79 2.30 60.27
C VAL A 885 20.82 2.78 61.33
N PRO A 886 21.85 3.61 60.98
CA PRO A 886 21.80 5.11 60.94
C PRO A 886 22.56 5.74 59.73
N LEU A 887 22.43 6.99 59.21
CA LEU A 887 21.94 8.36 59.55
C LEU A 887 23.08 9.43 59.52
N ILE A 888 22.85 10.51 58.75
CA ILE A 888 23.23 11.95 58.98
C ILE A 888 24.53 12.61 58.41
N ASP A 889 24.27 13.61 57.55
CA ASP A 889 24.82 14.97 57.27
C ASP A 889 26.30 15.35 57.00
N SER A 890 26.47 16.08 55.87
CA SER A 890 27.11 17.43 55.71
C SER A 890 26.85 17.95 54.28
N LEU A 891 26.10 19.04 53.99
CA LEU A 891 26.42 20.49 54.12
C LEU A 891 27.62 20.96 53.25
N ILE A 892 27.64 22.11 52.54
CA ILE A 892 26.65 23.05 51.93
C ILE A 892 27.44 24.02 50.98
N GLU A 893 26.80 25.03 50.33
CA GLU A 893 27.36 26.25 49.62
C GLU A 893 27.28 26.30 48.06
N LEU A 894 26.96 27.43 47.38
CA LEU A 894 26.22 28.67 47.74
C LEU A 894 25.89 29.55 46.48
N ARG A 895 24.91 30.48 46.61
CA ARG A 895 24.59 31.69 45.76
C ARG A 895 23.84 31.51 44.41
N ALA A 896 23.05 32.48 43.93
CA ALA A 896 22.33 33.61 44.60
C ALA A 896 21.24 34.25 43.70
N GLU A 897 20.27 34.89 44.37
CA GLU A 897 19.07 35.63 43.91
C GLU A 897 19.39 37.05 43.36
N PRO A 898 18.43 37.92 42.88
CA PRO A 898 17.39 38.53 43.76
C PRO A 898 16.03 39.04 43.16
N THR A 899 15.00 39.12 44.05
CA THR A 899 13.88 40.13 44.09
C THR A 899 12.83 40.22 42.95
N SER A 900 11.52 40.48 43.18
CA SER A 900 10.64 40.66 44.37
C SER A 900 9.14 40.63 43.89
N GLU A 901 8.03 41.01 44.58
CA GLU A 901 7.72 41.68 45.86
C GLU A 901 6.24 41.44 46.32
N LYS A 902 5.87 41.92 47.53
CA LYS A 902 4.52 42.24 48.09
C LYS A 902 3.44 41.15 48.35
N GLU A 903 3.27 40.89 49.64
CA GLU A 903 2.12 40.35 50.40
C GLU A 903 1.05 41.46 50.71
N PRO A 904 0.00 41.29 51.58
CA PRO A 904 -0.68 40.09 52.12
C PRO A 904 -2.24 40.18 52.17
N ALA A 905 -2.93 39.09 52.56
CA ALA A 905 -4.23 39.13 53.26
C ALA A 905 -4.47 37.82 54.07
N ALA A 906 -5.19 37.88 55.20
CA ALA A 906 -5.33 36.76 56.16
C ALA A 906 -6.80 36.55 56.66
N PRO A 907 -7.09 36.01 57.87
CA PRO A 907 -7.41 34.60 58.07
C PRO A 907 -8.80 34.32 58.69
N GLY A 908 -9.19 33.04 58.83
CA GLY A 908 -10.41 32.63 59.53
C GLY A 908 -10.33 31.22 60.15
N GLU A 909 -10.43 31.12 61.48
CA GLU A 909 -10.32 29.86 62.24
C GLU A 909 -11.65 29.10 62.37
N ARG A 910 -11.60 27.77 62.58
CA ARG A 910 -11.93 27.14 63.90
C ARG A 910 -11.75 25.62 63.94
N ARG A 911 -11.32 25.12 65.11
CA ARG A 911 -11.39 23.70 65.52
C ARG A 911 -12.79 23.37 66.06
N ARG A 912 -13.23 22.11 65.94
CA ARG A 912 -13.34 21.18 67.10
C ARG A 912 -13.91 19.80 66.73
N ASP A 913 -13.16 18.78 67.16
CA ASP A 913 -13.57 17.65 68.00
C ASP A 913 -14.96 17.00 67.80
N GLY A 914 -14.97 15.71 67.46
CA GLY A 914 -16.14 14.83 67.53
C GLY A 914 -15.77 13.36 67.28
N LEU A 915 -15.71 12.54 68.33
CA LEU A 915 -15.45 11.09 68.25
C LEU A 915 -16.74 10.28 68.08
N ASN A 916 -16.75 9.35 67.12
CA ASN A 916 -17.00 7.92 67.33
C ASN A 916 -16.75 7.12 66.04
#